data_AF-A0A6G1SK46-F1
#
_entry.id   AF-A0A6G1SK46-F1
#
_cell.length_a   1.000
_cell.length_b   1.000
_cell.length_c   1.000
_cell.angle_alpha   90.00
_cell.angle_beta   90.00
_cell.angle_gamma   90.00
#
_symmetry.space_group_name_H-M   'P 1'
#
loop_
_entity.id
_entity.type
_entity.pdbx_description
1 polymer ?
#
loop_
_entity_poly.entity_id
_entity_poly.type
_entity_poly.pdbx_seq_one_letter_code
_entity_poly.pdbx_strand_id
1 'polypeptide(L)'
;MDSGIYTELENAVKGQVVVRFPPEASGFLHIGHAKAALLNYHYKTIYDGKFIMRFDDTNPEKEKEDFEEAIMNDVRSLGIQWDHFSYTSDHFDLLMEKCVEMIKNGHAYVDDTPSEEMRLEREKRLESKCRSQSVEENLKKWDQMVSGSEEGQKCCVRAKIDYQSKNGCLRDPVIYRCKNEPHPRHGTKYKVYPTYDFACPIVDSVEGVTHSLRTSEYIDRDPQFNWFCETLGLRKPNIAAYSRLNMMNTVLSKRKLTYLVEEKIVDGWDDPRMPTVQGVLRRGLTVEGLKRFIIAQGSSKHIVFMEWDKIWAFNKKYLDPIVPRFTAIEQKDAVTVTLDGYDGQLTVDLAVHPKDPSMGVRKVKVSKELLVEQVDAAQMKEGDSVTLLSIGNVKVSKIDKNEQGVVVGVTVTLDLENKDYKKTLKVSWLNKDTVQLAKLFYFDHIITKSVLDKDEDFKAYVNRDSKVEVMAYVEPDCKDLKARTIIQFTRKGNFICDSPYDPATNTMVFNYIPDGTSKNPYTTVVVSSSKTPKETSSKPKKEPKQKQQVPVDPAKEAENLKKQQEKAEVKAKKKEAHKAGKKGPEAGGDQKAKATQETGRQTKLAIGAKKEENFSDWYTEVITKSEMVEYYDVSGCYIFRPWSYAIWERIQSFFDAKIKAIGVENCYFPIFVSQNALEREKNHIADFAPEVAWVTRSGQSELAEPIAIRPTSETVMYPAFAKWVQSHRDLPIRLNQWNNVVRWEFKDPTPFIRTREFLWQEGHTAFATHQEALEEVEQILEFYASVYEDLLAIPVVRGRKSEKEKFPGADFTLTVEGYISANGRGIQGATSHHLGQNFSKMFDISFQSTEDSTKREYAHQNSWGLSTRTIGVLVMTHSDNKGLVLPPRVSPLQVVVIPVGITVSIAPEIKSKLYEHCDKIHSELTAAGIRSKLDKSDFITPGRKFNYYEQKGVCIRVELGPKDLEKSQAVVCRRDTGDKVSVDLNGIAASIAAQLDEMQSALYAKAKHAMDIHQVQVTDWNNFLAKLNEKCTLVAPFCGRPACEDNIKKDSVRESTDGTAGPLMGAKSLCIPKRQPDTKLDGSSKCIHPGCSEKPQFWTLFGRSY
;
A
#
# COMPACT_ATOMS: atom_id res chain seq x y z
N MET A 1 22.71 -14.95 2.10
CA MET A 1 21.61 -15.90 2.32
C MET A 1 20.58 -15.14 3.14
N ASP A 2 19.62 -14.51 2.48
CA ASP A 2 18.54 -13.80 3.18
C ASP A 2 17.59 -14.88 3.75
N SER A 3 17.65 -15.09 5.05
CA SER A 3 16.77 -16.03 5.75
C SER A 3 15.34 -15.49 5.72
N GLY A 4 14.51 -16.06 4.84
CA GLY A 4 13.07 -15.80 4.80
C GLY A 4 12.41 -16.15 6.14
N ILE A 5 11.28 -15.51 6.42
CA ILE A 5 10.43 -15.79 7.59
C ILE A 5 9.68 -17.10 7.30
N TYR A 6 10.28 -18.22 7.69
CA TYR A 6 9.64 -19.53 7.59
C TYR A 6 8.96 -19.87 8.91
N THR A 7 7.74 -20.41 8.83
CA THR A 7 7.16 -21.17 9.93
C THR A 7 7.62 -22.62 9.77
N GLU A 8 8.27 -23.16 10.80
CA GLU A 8 8.50 -24.60 10.88
C GLU A 8 7.16 -25.34 10.84
N LEU A 9 7.13 -26.50 10.17
CA LEU A 9 5.94 -27.34 10.18
C LEU A 9 5.79 -27.95 11.58
N GLU A 10 4.65 -27.70 12.22
CA GLU A 10 4.35 -28.18 13.56
C GLU A 10 4.43 -29.71 13.62
N ASN A 11 5.18 -30.27 14.57
CA ASN A 11 5.40 -31.71 14.72
C ASN A 11 6.09 -32.38 13.51
N ALA A 12 6.77 -31.62 12.65
CA ALA A 12 7.52 -32.20 11.54
C ALA A 12 8.78 -32.92 11.99
N VAL A 13 8.88 -34.19 11.64
CA VAL A 13 10.07 -35.01 11.84
C VAL A 13 10.76 -35.23 10.50
N LYS A 14 12.05 -34.91 10.43
CA LYS A 14 12.87 -35.10 9.23
C LYS A 14 12.82 -36.57 8.78
N GLY A 15 12.67 -36.82 7.49
CA GLY A 15 12.49 -38.16 6.90
C GLY A 15 11.04 -38.68 6.93
N GLN A 16 10.15 -38.06 7.72
CA GLN A 16 8.76 -38.53 7.89
C GLN A 16 7.72 -37.58 7.31
N VAL A 17 8.11 -36.36 6.90
CA VAL A 17 7.19 -35.39 6.32
C VAL A 17 6.68 -35.89 4.97
N VAL A 18 5.37 -35.99 4.84
CA VAL A 18 4.66 -36.20 3.58
C VAL A 18 3.74 -35.02 3.32
N VAL A 19 3.91 -34.39 2.16
CA VAL A 19 3.14 -33.24 1.66
C VAL A 19 2.56 -33.55 0.28
N ARG A 20 1.58 -32.77 -0.18
CA ARG A 20 0.97 -32.97 -1.50
C ARG A 20 0.62 -31.67 -2.21
N PHE A 21 0.67 -31.72 -3.54
CA PHE A 21 0.09 -30.72 -4.43
C PHE A 21 -1.13 -31.32 -5.13
N PRO A 22 -2.36 -30.92 -4.75
CA PRO A 22 -3.59 -31.51 -5.28
C PRO A 22 -4.37 -30.57 -6.25
N PRO A 23 -3.90 -30.31 -7.50
CA PRO A 23 -4.66 -29.46 -8.43
C PRO A 23 -5.89 -30.17 -9.04
N GLU A 24 -6.94 -29.40 -9.32
CA GLU A 24 -8.06 -29.82 -10.18
C GLU A 24 -7.68 -29.59 -11.65
N ALA A 25 -7.91 -30.58 -12.52
CA ALA A 25 -7.63 -30.54 -13.95
C ALA A 25 -8.65 -29.71 -14.76
N SER A 26 -8.97 -28.51 -14.27
CA SER A 26 -9.95 -27.59 -14.86
C SER A 26 -9.35 -26.40 -15.61
N GLY A 27 -8.03 -26.40 -15.84
CA GLY A 27 -7.30 -25.37 -16.57
C GLY A 27 -5.82 -25.28 -16.20
N PHE A 28 -5.04 -24.53 -16.99
CA PHE A 28 -3.59 -24.36 -16.84
C PHE A 28 -3.16 -23.81 -15.46
N LEU A 29 -1.92 -24.12 -15.05
CA LEU A 29 -1.37 -23.56 -13.83
C LEU A 29 -1.00 -22.08 -14.02
N HIS A 30 -1.10 -21.34 -12.93
CA HIS A 30 -0.71 -19.92 -12.86
C HIS A 30 0.18 -19.70 -11.66
N ILE A 31 0.75 -18.50 -11.53
CA ILE A 31 1.74 -18.19 -10.49
C ILE A 31 1.24 -18.48 -9.06
N GLY A 32 -0.07 -18.36 -8.80
CA GLY A 32 -0.69 -18.82 -7.54
C GLY A 32 -0.56 -20.33 -7.29
N HIS A 33 -0.73 -21.17 -8.30
CA HIS A 33 -0.49 -22.61 -8.22
C HIS A 33 1.01 -22.93 -8.10
N ALA A 34 1.87 -22.16 -8.79
CA ALA A 34 3.31 -22.31 -8.66
C ALA A 34 3.77 -22.07 -7.21
N LYS A 35 3.19 -21.08 -6.50
CA LYS A 35 3.41 -20.90 -5.06
C LYS A 35 3.06 -22.16 -4.27
N ALA A 36 1.87 -22.72 -4.48
CA ALA A 36 1.43 -23.91 -3.76
C ALA A 36 2.36 -25.12 -4.02
N ALA A 37 2.69 -25.39 -5.29
CA ALA A 37 3.54 -26.50 -5.69
C ALA A 37 4.98 -26.35 -5.16
N LEU A 38 5.59 -25.17 -5.34
CA LEU A 38 6.96 -24.91 -4.90
C LEU A 38 7.10 -24.85 -3.39
N LEU A 39 6.08 -24.38 -2.66
CA LEU A 39 6.09 -24.39 -1.19
C LEU A 39 6.03 -25.81 -0.64
N ASN A 40 5.13 -26.65 -1.16
CA ASN A 40 5.08 -28.07 -0.78
C ASN A 40 6.42 -28.75 -1.15
N TYR A 41 6.95 -28.51 -2.33
CA TYR A 41 8.22 -29.09 -2.75
C TYR A 41 9.40 -28.62 -1.89
N HIS A 42 9.41 -27.35 -1.47
CA HIS A 42 10.40 -26.84 -0.55
C HIS A 42 10.36 -27.55 0.81
N TYR A 43 9.17 -27.75 1.37
CA TYR A 43 9.02 -28.49 2.63
C TYR A 43 9.44 -29.96 2.52
N LYS A 44 9.16 -30.60 1.36
CA LYS A 44 9.75 -31.90 1.04
C LYS A 44 11.27 -31.84 1.13
N THR A 45 11.92 -30.87 0.48
CA THR A 45 13.38 -30.77 0.45
C THR A 45 14.00 -30.54 1.83
N ILE A 46 13.49 -29.59 2.62
CA ILE A 46 14.14 -29.24 3.89
C ILE A 46 13.95 -30.31 4.98
N TYR A 47 12.83 -31.04 4.94
CA TYR A 47 12.54 -32.12 5.88
C TYR A 47 12.90 -33.51 5.34
N ASP A 48 13.58 -33.61 4.20
CA ASP A 48 13.91 -34.90 3.57
C ASP A 48 12.68 -35.82 3.44
N GLY A 49 11.55 -35.22 3.05
CA GLY A 49 10.24 -35.82 3.05
C GLY A 49 9.83 -36.41 1.70
N LYS A 50 8.55 -36.78 1.58
CA LYS A 50 7.90 -37.23 0.35
C LYS A 50 6.90 -36.20 -0.16
N PHE A 51 6.80 -36.09 -1.48
CA PHE A 51 5.89 -35.21 -2.19
C PHE A 51 4.94 -36.03 -3.06
N ILE A 52 3.64 -35.86 -2.83
CA ILE A 52 2.58 -36.49 -3.63
C ILE A 52 2.06 -35.47 -4.64
N MET A 53 2.04 -35.86 -5.91
CA MET A 53 1.29 -35.16 -6.95
C MET A 53 -0.07 -35.85 -7.10
N ARG A 54 -1.16 -35.15 -6.77
CA ARG A 54 -2.50 -35.75 -6.80
C ARG A 54 -3.42 -34.94 -7.69
N PHE A 55 -4.15 -35.56 -8.61
CA PHE A 55 -5.26 -34.86 -9.24
C PHE A 55 -6.50 -34.94 -8.35
N ASP A 56 -7.09 -33.78 -8.05
CA ASP A 56 -8.36 -33.71 -7.33
C ASP A 56 -9.50 -33.77 -8.34
N ASP A 57 -9.76 -34.99 -8.81
CA ASP A 57 -10.67 -35.33 -9.88
C ASP A 57 -12.06 -35.74 -9.34
N THR A 58 -12.66 -34.87 -8.52
CA THR A 58 -13.97 -35.14 -7.91
C THR A 58 -15.15 -34.57 -8.70
N ASN A 59 -14.92 -33.83 -9.79
CA ASN A 59 -15.97 -33.13 -10.53
C ASN A 59 -15.92 -33.39 -12.05
N PRO A 60 -16.69 -34.39 -12.55
CA PRO A 60 -16.56 -34.89 -13.92
C PRO A 60 -16.81 -33.84 -15.02
N GLU A 61 -17.62 -32.81 -14.76
CA GLU A 61 -17.93 -31.77 -15.76
C GLU A 61 -16.77 -30.83 -16.08
N LYS A 62 -15.83 -30.66 -15.15
CA LYS A 62 -14.79 -29.64 -15.25
C LYS A 62 -13.43 -30.19 -15.67
N GLU A 63 -13.27 -31.49 -15.63
CA GLU A 63 -12.01 -32.16 -15.89
C GLU A 63 -11.85 -32.50 -17.37
N LYS A 64 -10.65 -32.25 -17.89
CA LYS A 64 -10.28 -32.62 -19.27
C LYS A 64 -8.88 -33.19 -19.28
N GLU A 65 -8.69 -34.27 -20.04
CA GLU A 65 -7.41 -34.97 -20.19
C GLU A 65 -6.29 -34.02 -20.66
N ASP A 66 -6.60 -33.12 -21.60
CA ASP A 66 -5.68 -32.08 -22.10
C ASP A 66 -5.07 -31.20 -20.98
N PHE A 67 -5.82 -30.94 -19.91
CA PHE A 67 -5.34 -30.13 -18.80
C PHE A 67 -4.44 -30.91 -17.84
N GLU A 68 -4.63 -32.22 -17.70
CA GLU A 68 -3.77 -33.06 -16.86
C GLU A 68 -2.34 -33.05 -17.41
N GLU A 69 -2.19 -33.30 -18.71
CA GLU A 69 -0.88 -33.28 -19.37
C GLU A 69 -0.23 -31.90 -19.27
N ALA A 70 -0.99 -30.83 -19.49
CA ALA A 70 -0.49 -29.46 -19.38
C ALA A 70 -0.02 -29.14 -17.95
N ILE A 71 -0.79 -29.51 -16.92
CA ILE A 71 -0.42 -29.32 -15.50
C ILE A 71 0.85 -30.09 -15.18
N MET A 72 0.97 -31.34 -15.65
CA MET A 72 2.17 -32.15 -15.44
C MET A 72 3.40 -31.54 -16.10
N ASN A 73 3.25 -31.01 -17.31
CA ASN A 73 4.32 -30.29 -18.00
C ASN A 73 4.72 -29.00 -17.26
N ASP A 74 3.77 -28.27 -16.68
CA ASP A 74 4.04 -27.08 -15.86
C ASP A 74 4.80 -27.45 -14.58
N VAL A 75 4.39 -28.50 -13.87
CA VAL A 75 5.06 -28.99 -12.66
C VAL A 75 6.50 -29.44 -12.97
N ARG A 76 6.71 -30.16 -14.07
CA ARG A 76 8.06 -30.53 -14.55
C ARG A 76 8.88 -29.29 -14.90
N SER A 77 8.28 -28.30 -15.57
CA SER A 77 8.95 -27.04 -15.92
C SER A 77 9.38 -26.22 -14.71
N LEU A 78 8.68 -26.36 -13.57
CA LEU A 78 9.06 -25.78 -12.28
C LEU A 78 10.19 -26.56 -11.58
N GLY A 79 10.69 -27.64 -12.19
CA GLY A 79 11.71 -28.52 -11.63
C GLY A 79 11.23 -29.27 -10.39
N ILE A 80 9.94 -29.62 -10.34
CA ILE A 80 9.32 -30.39 -9.25
C ILE A 80 9.28 -31.85 -9.67
N GLN A 81 9.71 -32.72 -8.76
CA GLN A 81 9.61 -34.17 -8.87
C GLN A 81 8.72 -34.69 -7.75
N TRP A 82 7.85 -35.64 -8.04
CA TRP A 82 6.98 -36.28 -7.07
C TRP A 82 7.44 -37.72 -6.80
N ASP A 83 7.26 -38.15 -5.56
CA ASP A 83 7.62 -39.50 -5.10
C ASP A 83 6.43 -40.46 -5.25
N HIS A 84 5.21 -39.92 -5.26
CA HIS A 84 3.99 -40.66 -5.51
C HIS A 84 3.03 -39.85 -6.39
N PHE A 85 2.26 -40.55 -7.22
CA PHE A 85 1.26 -39.95 -8.09
C PHE A 85 -0.06 -40.69 -7.92
N SER A 86 -1.15 -39.95 -7.72
CA SER A 86 -2.47 -40.52 -7.48
C SER A 86 -3.58 -39.63 -8.01
N TYR A 87 -4.79 -40.18 -8.03
CA TYR A 87 -6.02 -39.45 -8.28
C TYR A 87 -6.96 -39.62 -7.08
N THR A 88 -7.77 -38.61 -6.81
CA THR A 88 -8.79 -38.74 -5.77
C THR A 88 -9.82 -39.80 -6.14
N SER A 89 -10.08 -39.98 -7.44
CA SER A 89 -10.96 -41.02 -7.96
C SER A 89 -10.44 -42.45 -7.82
N ASP A 90 -9.14 -42.65 -7.55
CA ASP A 90 -8.61 -43.96 -7.18
C ASP A 90 -9.21 -44.45 -5.85
N HIS A 91 -9.75 -43.52 -5.04
CA HIS A 91 -10.33 -43.77 -3.72
C HIS A 91 -11.86 -43.69 -3.68
N PHE A 92 -12.56 -43.61 -4.83
CA PHE A 92 -14.03 -43.45 -4.83
C PHE A 92 -14.77 -44.60 -4.14
N ASP A 93 -14.35 -45.85 -4.34
CA ASP A 93 -14.96 -46.99 -3.67
C ASP A 93 -14.84 -46.87 -2.13
N LEU A 94 -13.66 -46.46 -1.62
CA LEU A 94 -13.42 -46.17 -0.20
C LEU A 94 -14.28 -44.99 0.30
N LEU A 95 -14.37 -43.90 -0.47
CA LEU A 95 -15.15 -42.73 -0.09
C LEU A 95 -16.65 -43.06 0.00
N MET A 96 -17.16 -43.91 -0.89
CA MET A 96 -18.53 -44.40 -0.85
C MET A 96 -18.76 -45.29 0.37
N GLU A 97 -17.82 -46.19 0.70
CA GLU A 97 -17.86 -47.00 1.92
C GLU A 97 -17.94 -46.10 3.17
N LYS A 98 -17.09 -45.07 3.26
CA LYS A 98 -17.10 -44.11 4.38
C LYS A 98 -18.39 -43.30 4.46
N CYS A 99 -18.99 -42.96 3.33
CA CYS A 99 -20.31 -42.31 3.30
C CYS A 99 -21.40 -43.23 3.89
N VAL A 100 -21.41 -44.51 3.50
CA VAL A 100 -22.35 -45.51 4.05
C VAL A 100 -22.14 -45.72 5.54
N GLU A 101 -20.88 -45.78 6.00
CA GLU A 101 -20.52 -45.86 7.41
C GLU A 101 -21.10 -44.67 8.20
N MET A 102 -20.96 -43.43 7.69
CA MET A 102 -21.51 -42.24 8.32
C MET A 102 -23.04 -42.26 8.36
N ILE A 103 -23.72 -42.73 7.31
CA ILE A 103 -25.18 -42.86 7.32
C ILE A 103 -25.63 -43.86 8.41
N LYS A 104 -24.98 -45.03 8.48
CA LYS A 104 -25.29 -46.07 9.48
C LYS A 104 -25.07 -45.59 10.91
N ASN A 105 -24.03 -44.80 11.14
CA ASN A 105 -23.71 -44.25 12.46
C ASN A 105 -24.50 -42.97 12.79
N GLY A 106 -25.42 -42.53 11.91
CA GLY A 106 -26.24 -41.34 12.13
C GLY A 106 -25.49 -40.01 12.00
N HIS A 107 -24.32 -40.00 11.36
CA HIS A 107 -23.49 -38.83 11.09
C HIS A 107 -23.68 -38.25 9.69
N ALA A 108 -24.55 -38.84 8.86
CA ALA A 108 -24.94 -38.29 7.56
C ALA A 108 -26.40 -38.68 7.24
N TYR A 109 -27.03 -37.89 6.38
CA TYR A 109 -28.40 -38.12 5.90
C TYR A 109 -28.54 -37.67 4.44
N VAL A 110 -29.55 -38.19 3.74
CA VAL A 110 -29.84 -37.89 2.33
C VAL A 110 -30.93 -36.83 2.25
N ASP A 111 -30.61 -35.69 1.65
CA ASP A 111 -31.46 -34.51 1.57
C ASP A 111 -31.95 -34.30 0.13
N ASP A 112 -33.27 -34.26 -0.05
CA ASP A 112 -33.94 -33.98 -1.34
C ASP A 112 -34.47 -32.54 -1.43
N THR A 113 -34.11 -31.69 -0.46
CA THR A 113 -34.48 -30.28 -0.45
C THR A 113 -33.81 -29.56 -1.63
N PRO A 114 -34.58 -28.84 -2.48
CA PRO A 114 -34.03 -28.06 -3.59
C PRO A 114 -32.91 -27.12 -3.15
N SER A 115 -31.90 -26.92 -4.01
CA SER A 115 -30.65 -26.23 -3.62
C SER A 115 -30.85 -24.79 -3.10
N GLU A 116 -31.81 -24.04 -3.66
CA GLU A 116 -32.11 -22.68 -3.20
C GLU A 116 -32.79 -22.67 -1.81
N GLU A 117 -33.71 -23.62 -1.57
CA GLU A 117 -34.36 -23.79 -0.27
C GLU A 117 -33.34 -24.22 0.78
N MET A 118 -32.49 -25.19 0.45
CA MET A 118 -31.39 -25.63 1.32
C MET A 118 -30.43 -24.48 1.66
N ARG A 119 -30.14 -23.57 0.72
CA ARG A 119 -29.34 -22.36 1.00
C ARG A 119 -30.02 -21.48 2.04
N LEU A 120 -31.33 -21.21 1.85
CA LEU A 120 -32.12 -20.40 2.78
C LEU A 120 -32.21 -21.03 4.18
N GLU A 121 -32.41 -22.35 4.27
CA GLU A 121 -32.40 -23.08 5.54
C GLU A 121 -31.05 -22.94 6.25
N ARG A 122 -29.93 -23.10 5.51
CA ARG A 122 -28.58 -22.94 6.07
C ARG A 122 -28.26 -21.50 6.50
N GLU A 123 -28.77 -20.50 5.79
CA GLU A 123 -28.64 -19.08 6.14
C GLU A 123 -29.44 -18.75 7.41
N LYS A 124 -30.68 -19.24 7.48
CA LYS A 124 -31.60 -19.05 8.62
C LYS A 124 -31.34 -20.00 9.79
N ARG A 125 -30.42 -20.95 9.64
CA ARG A 125 -30.08 -21.99 10.64
C ARG A 125 -31.28 -22.85 11.03
N LEU A 126 -32.08 -23.20 10.03
CA LEU A 126 -33.21 -24.10 10.17
C LEU A 126 -32.76 -25.54 9.93
N GLU A 127 -33.36 -26.46 10.68
CA GLU A 127 -33.17 -27.90 10.48
C GLU A 127 -33.86 -28.33 9.19
N SER A 128 -33.15 -29.08 8.34
CA SER A 128 -33.76 -29.70 7.16
C SER A 128 -34.78 -30.76 7.60
N LYS A 129 -35.91 -30.81 6.89
CA LYS A 129 -36.94 -31.85 7.08
C LYS A 129 -36.37 -33.29 6.96
N CYS A 130 -35.28 -33.45 6.22
CA CYS A 130 -34.62 -34.74 5.98
C CYS A 130 -33.65 -35.15 7.10
N ARG A 131 -33.29 -34.24 8.01
CA ARG A 131 -32.23 -34.46 9.00
C ARG A 131 -32.56 -35.54 10.04
N SER A 132 -33.84 -35.78 10.30
CA SER A 132 -34.34 -36.77 11.27
C SER A 132 -34.81 -38.08 10.64
N GLN A 133 -34.55 -38.32 9.36
CA GLN A 133 -34.91 -39.57 8.68
C GLN A 133 -34.19 -40.79 9.28
N SER A 134 -34.82 -41.96 9.17
CA SER A 134 -34.23 -43.21 9.68
C SER A 134 -33.02 -43.64 8.84
N VAL A 135 -32.17 -44.51 9.40
CA VAL A 135 -31.01 -45.05 8.69
C VAL A 135 -31.44 -45.82 7.44
N GLU A 136 -32.51 -46.60 7.54
CA GLU A 136 -33.06 -47.40 6.42
C GLU A 136 -33.55 -46.50 5.28
N GLU A 137 -34.22 -45.40 5.60
CA GLU A 137 -34.71 -44.45 4.60
C GLU A 137 -33.55 -43.72 3.91
N ASN A 138 -32.53 -43.32 4.66
CA ASN A 138 -31.31 -42.72 4.12
C ASN A 138 -30.56 -43.69 3.20
N LEU A 139 -30.40 -44.95 3.59
CA LEU A 139 -29.76 -45.97 2.75
C LEU A 139 -30.55 -46.23 1.47
N LYS A 140 -31.89 -46.29 1.54
CA LYS A 140 -32.74 -46.43 0.35
C LYS A 140 -32.56 -45.26 -0.63
N LYS A 141 -32.53 -44.02 -0.13
CA LYS A 141 -32.30 -42.83 -0.98
C LYS A 141 -30.86 -42.79 -1.51
N TRP A 142 -29.88 -43.24 -0.73
CA TRP A 142 -28.50 -43.40 -1.19
C TRP A 142 -28.40 -44.40 -2.35
N ASP A 143 -29.08 -45.55 -2.29
CA ASP A 143 -29.12 -46.51 -3.41
C ASP A 143 -29.73 -45.90 -4.68
N GLN A 144 -30.75 -45.04 -4.53
CA GLN A 144 -31.30 -44.26 -5.64
C GLN A 144 -30.24 -43.31 -6.24
N MET A 145 -29.48 -42.60 -5.41
CA MET A 145 -28.37 -41.78 -5.87
C MET A 145 -27.30 -42.62 -6.60
N VAL A 146 -26.86 -43.74 -6.04
CA VAL A 146 -25.83 -44.62 -6.62
C VAL A 146 -26.27 -45.19 -7.98
N SER A 147 -27.55 -45.54 -8.13
CA SER A 147 -28.11 -45.98 -9.41
C SER A 147 -28.27 -44.85 -10.45
N GLY A 148 -28.20 -43.59 -10.04
CA GLY A 148 -28.41 -42.43 -10.90
C GLY A 148 -29.86 -42.25 -11.35
N SER A 149 -30.84 -42.75 -10.57
CA SER A 149 -32.27 -42.64 -10.89
C SER A 149 -32.75 -41.18 -10.90
N GLU A 150 -33.96 -40.92 -11.41
CA GLU A 150 -34.53 -39.56 -11.43
C GLU A 150 -34.71 -38.99 -10.02
N GLU A 151 -35.08 -39.83 -9.06
CA GLU A 151 -35.15 -39.49 -7.64
C GLU A 151 -33.77 -39.25 -7.04
N GLY A 152 -32.79 -40.10 -7.38
CA GLY A 152 -31.41 -39.97 -6.92
C GLY A 152 -30.76 -38.65 -7.35
N GLN A 153 -31.03 -38.20 -8.59
CA GLN A 153 -30.51 -36.94 -9.13
C GLN A 153 -31.03 -35.69 -8.39
N LYS A 154 -32.17 -35.79 -7.70
CA LYS A 154 -32.71 -34.70 -6.87
C LYS A 154 -32.11 -34.67 -5.46
N CYS A 155 -31.34 -35.70 -5.09
CA CYS A 155 -30.81 -35.89 -3.75
C CYS A 155 -29.32 -35.51 -3.65
N CYS A 156 -28.91 -35.15 -2.44
CA CYS A 156 -27.51 -35.06 -2.03
C CYS A 156 -27.32 -35.70 -0.65
N VAL A 157 -26.10 -36.09 -0.30
CA VAL A 157 -25.80 -36.52 1.08
C VAL A 157 -25.22 -35.34 1.83
N ARG A 158 -25.70 -35.09 3.04
CA ARG A 158 -25.20 -34.06 3.95
C ARG A 158 -24.64 -34.70 5.22
N ALA A 159 -23.51 -34.18 5.68
CA ALA A 159 -23.00 -34.53 7.01
C ALA A 159 -23.94 -33.94 8.07
N LYS A 160 -24.17 -34.69 9.15
CA LYS A 160 -24.99 -34.30 10.30
C LYS A 160 -24.08 -33.80 11.41
N ILE A 161 -23.75 -32.51 11.37
CA ILE A 161 -22.82 -31.86 12.29
C ILE A 161 -23.63 -30.95 13.21
N ASP A 162 -23.77 -29.67 12.86
CA ASP A 162 -24.50 -28.67 13.63
C ASP A 162 -25.08 -27.60 12.70
N TYR A 163 -26.37 -27.71 12.38
CA TYR A 163 -27.09 -26.75 11.54
C TYR A 163 -27.21 -25.36 12.17
N GLN A 164 -27.01 -25.23 13.49
CA GLN A 164 -27.04 -23.97 14.23
C GLN A 164 -25.67 -23.32 14.38
N SER A 165 -24.61 -24.00 13.92
CA SER A 165 -23.23 -23.58 14.13
C SER A 165 -23.00 -22.14 13.67
N LYS A 166 -22.24 -21.38 14.48
CA LYS A 166 -21.78 -20.05 14.07
C LYS A 166 -20.88 -20.13 12.83
N ASN A 167 -20.11 -21.22 12.69
CA ASN A 167 -19.33 -21.50 11.51
C ASN A 167 -20.21 -22.11 10.39
N GLY A 168 -20.40 -21.37 9.31
CA GLY A 168 -21.23 -21.80 8.18
C GLY A 168 -20.77 -23.10 7.51
N CYS A 169 -19.49 -23.44 7.58
CA CYS A 169 -18.93 -24.67 7.00
C CYS A 169 -19.35 -25.93 7.78
N LEU A 170 -19.73 -25.79 9.05
CA LEU A 170 -20.22 -26.89 9.89
C LEU A 170 -21.74 -27.06 9.83
N ARG A 171 -22.46 -26.17 9.12
CA ARG A 171 -23.92 -26.26 8.96
C ARG A 171 -24.31 -27.33 7.95
N ASP A 172 -24.28 -28.56 8.41
CA ASP A 172 -24.62 -29.79 7.69
C ASP A 172 -24.19 -29.74 6.21
N PRO A 173 -22.88 -29.72 5.95
CA PRO A 173 -22.34 -29.53 4.61
C PRO A 173 -22.66 -30.73 3.72
N VAL A 174 -22.89 -30.47 2.43
CA VAL A 174 -23.04 -31.51 1.41
C VAL A 174 -21.72 -32.27 1.27
N ILE A 175 -21.77 -33.61 1.32
CA ILE A 175 -20.62 -34.50 1.17
C ILE A 175 -20.64 -35.31 -0.13
N TYR A 176 -21.82 -35.58 -0.69
CA TYR A 176 -21.99 -36.25 -1.99
C TYR A 176 -23.10 -35.60 -2.82
N ARG A 177 -22.92 -35.63 -4.15
CA ARG A 177 -23.91 -35.20 -5.15
C ARG A 177 -24.16 -36.32 -6.17
N CYS A 178 -25.38 -36.44 -6.65
CA CYS A 178 -25.72 -37.34 -7.76
C CYS A 178 -25.58 -36.60 -9.09
N LYS A 179 -24.77 -37.14 -10.00
CA LYS A 179 -24.44 -36.58 -11.31
C LYS A 179 -24.24 -37.74 -12.29
N ASN A 180 -24.95 -37.74 -13.41
CA ASN A 180 -24.92 -38.87 -14.34
C ASN A 180 -23.83 -38.74 -15.41
N GLU A 181 -23.16 -37.60 -15.45
CA GLU A 181 -22.04 -37.28 -16.34
C GLU A 181 -20.92 -38.32 -16.21
N PRO A 182 -20.31 -38.75 -17.33
CA PRO A 182 -19.19 -39.68 -17.28
C PRO A 182 -17.95 -39.03 -16.67
N HIS A 183 -17.26 -39.76 -15.80
CA HIS A 183 -15.94 -39.36 -15.29
C HIS A 183 -14.87 -39.59 -16.36
N PRO A 184 -13.91 -38.67 -16.55
CA PRO A 184 -12.86 -38.83 -17.57
C PRO A 184 -12.12 -40.18 -17.48
N ARG A 185 -11.80 -40.62 -16.26
CA ARG A 185 -11.09 -41.89 -16.02
C ARG A 185 -11.98 -43.13 -15.86
N HIS A 186 -13.16 -42.98 -15.27
CA HIS A 186 -13.99 -44.11 -14.84
C HIS A 186 -15.26 -44.27 -15.69
N GLY A 187 -15.40 -43.46 -16.73
CA GLY A 187 -16.58 -43.43 -17.60
C GLY A 187 -17.86 -43.31 -16.77
N THR A 188 -18.81 -44.21 -17.04
CA THR A 188 -20.11 -44.22 -16.37
C THR A 188 -20.17 -45.10 -15.11
N LYS A 189 -19.02 -45.58 -14.58
CA LYS A 189 -18.98 -46.46 -13.40
C LYS A 189 -19.69 -45.86 -12.19
N TYR A 190 -19.51 -44.57 -11.95
CA TYR A 190 -20.07 -43.85 -10.81
C TYR A 190 -21.15 -42.86 -11.26
N LYS A 191 -22.19 -42.71 -10.42
CA LYS A 191 -23.26 -41.71 -10.56
C LYS A 191 -23.32 -40.74 -9.39
N VAL A 192 -22.47 -40.96 -8.40
CA VAL A 192 -22.34 -40.12 -7.21
C VAL A 192 -20.89 -39.69 -7.07
N TYR A 193 -20.70 -38.41 -6.78
CA TYR A 193 -19.36 -37.83 -6.68
C TYR A 193 -19.21 -37.12 -5.33
N PRO A 194 -18.09 -37.37 -4.61
CA PRO A 194 -17.84 -36.70 -3.35
C PRO A 194 -17.57 -35.22 -3.58
N THR A 195 -17.79 -34.42 -2.53
CA THR A 195 -17.28 -33.05 -2.49
C THR A 195 -15.81 -33.03 -2.04
N TYR A 196 -15.09 -31.98 -2.43
CA TYR A 196 -13.71 -31.75 -2.00
C TYR A 196 -13.55 -31.80 -0.47
N ASP A 197 -14.49 -31.18 0.26
CA ASP A 197 -14.41 -31.09 1.73
C ASP A 197 -14.57 -32.45 2.41
N PHE A 198 -15.24 -33.41 1.78
CA PHE A 198 -15.35 -34.79 2.24
C PHE A 198 -14.16 -35.66 1.80
N ALA A 199 -13.78 -35.57 0.53
CA ALA A 199 -12.72 -36.41 -0.06
C ALA A 199 -11.33 -36.07 0.50
N CYS A 200 -10.99 -34.78 0.59
CA CYS A 200 -9.65 -34.33 0.96
C CYS A 200 -9.14 -34.88 2.32
N PRO A 201 -9.89 -34.83 3.44
CA PRO A 201 -9.42 -35.37 4.72
C PRO A 201 -9.21 -36.88 4.70
N ILE A 202 -10.07 -37.63 4.01
CA ILE A 202 -10.00 -39.09 3.95
C ILE A 202 -8.78 -39.52 3.14
N VAL A 203 -8.60 -38.94 1.95
CA VAL A 203 -7.49 -39.27 1.06
C VAL A 203 -6.16 -38.78 1.64
N ASP A 204 -6.09 -37.58 2.23
CA ASP A 204 -4.88 -37.12 2.93
C ASP A 204 -4.49 -38.08 4.08
N SER A 205 -5.47 -38.60 4.83
CA SER A 205 -5.21 -39.59 5.88
C SER A 205 -4.62 -40.88 5.29
N VAL A 206 -5.29 -41.47 4.31
CA VAL A 206 -4.97 -42.80 3.73
C VAL A 206 -3.67 -42.79 2.93
N GLU A 207 -3.38 -41.71 2.20
CA GLU A 207 -2.12 -41.57 1.46
C GLU A 207 -0.91 -41.21 2.36
N GLY A 208 -1.13 -41.13 3.68
CA GLY A 208 -0.04 -40.86 4.62
C GLY A 208 0.41 -39.40 4.65
N VAL A 209 -0.38 -38.46 4.10
CA VAL A 209 -0.07 -37.02 4.18
C VAL A 209 0.03 -36.60 5.63
N THR A 210 1.20 -36.13 6.03
CA THR A 210 1.45 -35.65 7.39
C THR A 210 1.05 -34.18 7.55
N HIS A 211 1.30 -33.37 6.51
CA HIS A 211 1.08 -31.93 6.53
C HIS A 211 0.26 -31.52 5.30
N SER A 212 -0.97 -31.12 5.56
CA SER A 212 -1.93 -30.63 4.57
C SER A 212 -1.76 -29.12 4.41
N LEU A 213 -0.93 -28.71 3.45
CA LEU A 213 -0.73 -27.29 3.16
C LEU A 213 -1.94 -26.75 2.38
N ARG A 214 -2.60 -25.72 2.91
CA ARG A 214 -3.82 -25.13 2.33
C ARG A 214 -3.78 -23.61 2.37
N THR A 215 -4.51 -22.96 1.47
CA THR A 215 -4.62 -21.50 1.51
C THR A 215 -5.48 -21.06 2.71
N SER A 216 -5.21 -19.88 3.26
CA SER A 216 -5.91 -19.31 4.43
C SER A 216 -7.42 -19.13 4.25
N GLU A 217 -7.93 -19.20 3.02
CA GLU A 217 -9.36 -19.17 2.71
C GLU A 217 -10.11 -20.42 3.20
N TYR A 218 -9.37 -21.50 3.50
CA TYR A 218 -9.91 -22.74 4.01
C TYR A 218 -9.94 -22.82 5.55
N ILE A 219 -9.49 -21.77 6.27
CA ILE A 219 -9.41 -21.79 7.74
C ILE A 219 -10.76 -22.11 8.39
N ASP A 220 -11.86 -21.55 7.88
CA ASP A 220 -13.20 -21.86 8.39
C ASP A 220 -13.62 -23.32 8.16
N ARG A 221 -12.92 -24.05 7.27
CA ARG A 221 -13.12 -25.47 6.97
C ARG A 221 -12.15 -26.40 7.71
N ASP A 222 -11.16 -25.88 8.42
CA ASP A 222 -10.24 -26.71 9.19
C ASP A 222 -10.96 -27.51 10.30
N PRO A 223 -11.95 -26.94 11.04
CA PRO A 223 -12.77 -27.74 11.96
C PRO A 223 -13.56 -28.83 11.25
N GLN A 224 -14.06 -28.56 10.04
CA GLN A 224 -14.81 -29.52 9.23
C GLN A 224 -13.90 -30.69 8.79
N PHE A 225 -12.69 -30.38 8.31
CA PHE A 225 -11.68 -31.37 7.93
C PHE A 225 -11.35 -32.29 9.11
N ASN A 226 -11.11 -31.71 10.28
CA ASN A 226 -10.80 -32.46 11.50
C ASN A 226 -11.98 -33.32 11.95
N TRP A 227 -13.20 -32.81 11.87
CA TRP A 227 -14.42 -33.53 12.22
C TRP A 227 -14.59 -34.80 11.37
N PHE A 228 -14.31 -34.75 10.07
CA PHE A 228 -14.35 -35.94 9.22
C PHE A 228 -13.31 -36.98 9.65
N CYS A 229 -12.07 -36.56 9.95
CA CYS A 229 -11.05 -37.49 10.43
C CYS A 229 -11.47 -38.16 11.75
N GLU A 230 -11.96 -37.37 12.71
CA GLU A 230 -12.35 -37.84 14.04
C GLU A 230 -13.57 -38.77 13.98
N THR A 231 -14.60 -38.38 13.22
CA THR A 231 -15.85 -39.16 13.07
C THR A 231 -15.62 -40.51 12.39
N LEU A 232 -14.66 -40.59 11.47
CA LEU A 232 -14.33 -41.81 10.73
C LEU A 232 -13.18 -42.61 11.36
N GLY A 233 -12.65 -42.19 12.52
CA GLY A 233 -11.53 -42.84 13.18
C GLY A 233 -10.23 -42.83 12.36
N LEU A 234 -10.03 -41.82 11.52
CA LEU A 234 -8.89 -41.68 10.62
C LEU A 234 -7.75 -40.89 11.29
N ARG A 235 -6.52 -41.11 10.79
CA ARG A 235 -5.37 -40.30 11.18
C ARG A 235 -5.62 -38.85 10.76
N LYS A 236 -5.24 -37.90 11.62
CA LYS A 236 -5.40 -36.47 11.39
C LYS A 236 -4.11 -35.86 10.84
N PRO A 237 -4.04 -35.45 9.56
CA PRO A 237 -2.95 -34.62 9.06
C PRO A 237 -2.89 -33.27 9.78
N ASN A 238 -1.69 -32.75 10.01
CA ASN A 238 -1.50 -31.38 10.49
C ASN A 238 -1.84 -30.40 9.36
N ILE A 239 -2.68 -29.40 9.63
CA ILE A 239 -3.04 -28.40 8.62
C ILE A 239 -2.08 -27.21 8.73
N ALA A 240 -1.41 -26.88 7.62
CA ALA A 240 -0.50 -25.74 7.54
C ALA A 240 -1.08 -24.69 6.58
N ALA A 241 -1.64 -23.62 7.15
CA ALA A 241 -2.26 -22.54 6.38
C ALA A 241 -1.22 -21.53 5.86
N TYR A 242 -1.35 -21.11 4.61
CA TYR A 242 -0.55 -20.04 3.98
C TYR A 242 -1.43 -19.11 3.14
N SER A 243 -1.02 -17.87 2.89
CA SER A 243 -1.79 -16.94 2.05
C SER A 243 -1.73 -17.28 0.57
N ARG A 244 -2.83 -17.08 -0.16
CA ARG A 244 -2.83 -17.11 -1.63
C ARG A 244 -1.94 -15.98 -2.18
N LEU A 245 -1.22 -16.24 -3.27
CA LEU A 245 -0.50 -15.19 -3.99
C LEU A 245 -1.50 -14.38 -4.83
N ASN A 246 -1.60 -13.07 -4.55
CA ASN A 246 -2.34 -12.12 -5.37
C ASN A 246 -1.34 -11.17 -6.03
N MET A 247 -1.56 -10.88 -7.31
CA MET A 247 -0.69 -10.01 -8.11
C MET A 247 -1.49 -8.79 -8.57
N MET A 248 -0.88 -7.61 -8.51
CA MET A 248 -1.46 -6.39 -9.07
C MET A 248 -1.46 -6.44 -10.60
N ASN A 249 -2.33 -5.65 -11.23
CA ASN A 249 -2.36 -5.43 -12.68
C ASN A 249 -2.51 -6.73 -13.52
N THR A 250 -3.16 -7.74 -12.95
CA THR A 250 -3.47 -9.02 -13.61
C THR A 250 -4.72 -9.66 -13.01
N VAL A 251 -5.12 -10.80 -13.55
CA VAL A 251 -6.21 -11.65 -13.01
C VAL A 251 -5.72 -13.08 -12.88
N LEU A 252 -6.05 -13.76 -11.79
CA LEU A 252 -5.68 -15.18 -11.57
C LEU A 252 -6.88 -16.13 -11.67
N SER A 253 -8.10 -15.59 -11.81
CA SER A 253 -9.31 -16.40 -11.99
C SER A 253 -9.25 -17.15 -13.34
N LYS A 254 -9.41 -18.48 -13.31
CA LYS A 254 -9.48 -19.31 -14.53
C LYS A 254 -10.50 -18.77 -15.54
N ARG A 255 -11.71 -18.42 -15.09
CA ARG A 255 -12.76 -17.82 -15.94
C ARG A 255 -12.29 -16.52 -16.62
N LYS A 256 -11.59 -15.65 -15.88
CA LYS A 256 -11.08 -14.39 -16.44
C LYS A 256 -9.92 -14.63 -17.40
N LEU A 257 -9.05 -15.60 -17.13
CA LEU A 257 -7.94 -15.99 -18.02
C LEU A 257 -8.45 -16.62 -19.32
N THR A 258 -9.43 -17.52 -19.25
CA THR A 258 -10.08 -18.12 -20.43
C THR A 258 -10.63 -17.05 -21.36
N TYR A 259 -11.31 -16.04 -20.81
CA TYR A 259 -11.81 -14.90 -21.59
C TYR A 259 -10.71 -14.17 -22.37
N LEU A 260 -9.53 -13.95 -21.77
CA LEU A 260 -8.42 -13.27 -22.46
C LEU A 260 -7.93 -14.05 -23.68
N VAL A 261 -7.96 -15.39 -23.60
CA VAL A 261 -7.57 -16.29 -24.69
C VAL A 261 -8.66 -16.35 -25.76
N GLU A 262 -9.92 -16.58 -25.37
CA GLU A 262 -11.05 -16.72 -26.30
C GLU A 262 -11.30 -15.43 -27.11
N GLU A 263 -11.15 -14.27 -26.48
CA GLU A 263 -11.29 -12.96 -27.13
C GLU A 263 -10.04 -12.52 -27.90
N LYS A 264 -9.02 -13.39 -27.98
CA LYS A 264 -7.74 -13.13 -28.67
C LYS A 264 -7.05 -11.84 -28.22
N ILE A 265 -7.20 -11.49 -26.94
CA ILE A 265 -6.44 -10.41 -26.30
C ILE A 265 -4.98 -10.86 -26.10
N VAL A 266 -4.80 -12.15 -25.82
CA VAL A 266 -3.52 -12.85 -25.78
C VAL A 266 -3.41 -13.89 -26.87
N ASP A 267 -2.18 -14.26 -27.23
CA ASP A 267 -1.87 -15.23 -28.28
C ASP A 267 -2.28 -16.66 -27.87
N GLY A 268 -2.33 -16.94 -26.57
CA GLY A 268 -2.65 -18.24 -26.00
C GLY A 268 -2.41 -18.29 -24.49
N TRP A 269 -2.50 -19.49 -23.91
CA TRP A 269 -2.24 -19.70 -22.48
C TRP A 269 -0.77 -19.52 -22.09
N ASP A 270 0.14 -19.66 -23.04
CA ASP A 270 1.58 -19.48 -22.86
C ASP A 270 2.05 -18.06 -23.22
N ASP A 271 1.16 -17.13 -23.55
CA ASP A 271 1.52 -15.75 -23.89
C ASP A 271 2.35 -15.09 -22.77
N PRO A 272 3.47 -14.40 -23.06
CA PRO A 272 4.32 -13.75 -22.07
C PRO A 272 3.60 -12.78 -21.11
N ARG A 273 2.44 -12.24 -21.48
CA ARG A 273 1.63 -11.35 -20.65
C ARG A 273 0.77 -12.09 -19.64
N MET A 274 0.55 -13.39 -19.85
CA MET A 274 -0.29 -14.21 -18.98
C MET A 274 0.42 -14.54 -17.67
N PRO A 275 -0.29 -14.55 -16.53
CA PRO A 275 0.26 -14.97 -15.24
C PRO A 275 0.32 -16.50 -15.10
N THR A 276 0.14 -17.25 -16.20
CA THR A 276 0.29 -18.71 -16.26
C THR A 276 1.74 -19.10 -16.03
N VAL A 277 1.99 -20.34 -15.58
CA VAL A 277 3.38 -20.84 -15.43
C VAL A 277 4.11 -20.75 -16.77
N GLN A 278 3.47 -21.21 -17.84
CA GLN A 278 4.03 -21.15 -19.19
C GLN A 278 4.30 -19.71 -19.64
N GLY A 279 3.37 -18.79 -19.43
CA GLY A 279 3.51 -17.38 -19.80
C GLY A 279 4.68 -16.69 -19.10
N VAL A 280 4.77 -16.81 -17.78
CA VAL A 280 5.86 -16.15 -17.03
C VAL A 280 7.23 -16.76 -17.34
N LEU A 281 7.32 -18.08 -17.54
CA LEU A 281 8.57 -18.74 -17.95
C LEU A 281 8.95 -18.36 -19.39
N ARG A 282 7.98 -18.29 -20.32
CA ARG A 282 8.16 -17.82 -21.70
C ARG A 282 8.60 -16.36 -21.76
N ARG A 283 8.15 -15.53 -20.83
CA ARG A 283 8.61 -14.13 -20.66
C ARG A 283 10.03 -14.03 -20.11
N GLY A 284 10.58 -15.10 -19.51
CA GLY A 284 11.94 -15.15 -18.98
C GLY A 284 12.05 -15.05 -17.46
N LEU A 285 10.95 -15.29 -16.73
CA LEU A 285 11.04 -15.58 -15.30
C LEU A 285 11.73 -16.94 -15.13
N THR A 286 12.81 -16.98 -14.37
CA THR A 286 13.50 -18.24 -14.07
C THR A 286 12.82 -18.97 -12.93
N VAL A 287 12.85 -20.30 -12.96
CA VAL A 287 12.37 -21.15 -11.85
C VAL A 287 13.07 -20.79 -10.55
N GLU A 288 14.37 -20.54 -10.59
CA GLU A 288 15.17 -20.18 -9.41
C GLU A 288 14.82 -18.78 -8.88
N GLY A 289 14.61 -17.80 -9.75
CA GLY A 289 14.10 -16.48 -9.37
C GLY A 289 12.71 -16.56 -8.71
N LEU A 290 11.81 -17.38 -9.27
CA LEU A 290 10.48 -17.62 -8.72
C LEU A 290 10.53 -18.37 -7.38
N LYS A 291 11.37 -19.41 -7.26
CA LYS A 291 11.62 -20.14 -6.01
C LYS A 291 12.09 -19.19 -4.91
N ARG A 292 13.10 -18.36 -5.18
CA ARG A 292 13.63 -17.37 -4.23
C ARG A 292 12.57 -16.35 -3.81
N PHE A 293 11.73 -15.91 -4.73
CA PHE A 293 10.61 -15.02 -4.42
C PHE A 293 9.58 -15.68 -3.48
N ILE A 294 9.14 -16.91 -3.80
CA ILE A 294 8.16 -17.64 -2.97
C ILE A 294 8.74 -17.95 -1.59
N ILE A 295 10.01 -18.37 -1.55
CA ILE A 295 10.78 -18.59 -0.32
C ILE A 295 10.84 -17.31 0.53
N ALA A 296 11.18 -16.17 -0.07
CA ALA A 296 11.26 -14.90 0.64
C ALA A 296 9.90 -14.43 1.15
N GLN A 297 8.81 -14.79 0.48
CA GLN A 297 7.44 -14.51 0.93
C GLN A 297 7.04 -15.36 2.15
N GLY A 298 7.58 -16.57 2.26
CA GLY A 298 7.29 -17.50 3.36
C GLY A 298 5.85 -18.00 3.42
N SER A 299 5.50 -18.62 4.55
CA SER A 299 4.20 -19.21 4.88
C SER A 299 3.21 -18.20 5.49
N SER A 300 3.45 -16.90 5.35
CA SER A 300 2.59 -15.85 5.92
C SER A 300 1.12 -16.08 5.59
N LYS A 301 0.25 -15.94 6.60
CA LYS A 301 -1.21 -16.09 6.48
C LYS A 301 -1.92 -14.82 5.98
N HIS A 302 -1.19 -13.69 5.86
CA HIS A 302 -1.76 -12.42 5.44
C HIS A 302 -1.95 -12.35 3.92
N ILE A 303 -3.16 -11.97 3.50
CA ILE A 303 -3.47 -11.72 2.10
C ILE A 303 -2.88 -10.37 1.69
N VAL A 304 -1.92 -10.38 0.77
CA VAL A 304 -1.26 -9.18 0.26
C VAL A 304 -1.27 -9.20 -1.27
N PHE A 305 -1.54 -8.05 -1.88
CA PHE A 305 -1.35 -7.84 -3.32
C PHE A 305 0.11 -7.49 -3.60
N MET A 306 0.74 -8.27 -4.46
CA MET A 306 2.16 -8.13 -4.79
C MET A 306 2.33 -7.46 -6.15
N GLU A 307 3.28 -6.52 -6.20
CA GLU A 307 3.72 -5.91 -7.45
C GLU A 307 4.62 -6.88 -8.23
N TRP A 308 4.48 -6.86 -9.56
CA TRP A 308 5.32 -7.64 -10.47
C TRP A 308 6.81 -7.28 -10.33
N ASP A 309 7.12 -6.01 -10.07
CA ASP A 309 8.48 -5.50 -9.93
C ASP A 309 9.29 -6.27 -8.88
N LYS A 310 8.64 -6.71 -7.80
CA LYS A 310 9.29 -7.50 -6.75
C LYS A 310 9.78 -8.85 -7.31
N ILE A 311 8.92 -9.57 -8.04
CA ILE A 311 9.27 -10.86 -8.64
C ILE A 311 10.41 -10.68 -9.65
N TRP A 312 10.31 -9.65 -10.49
CA TRP A 312 11.32 -9.35 -11.51
C TRP A 312 12.67 -8.94 -10.89
N ALA A 313 12.66 -8.24 -9.76
CA ALA A 313 13.89 -7.91 -9.02
C ALA A 313 14.59 -9.17 -8.49
N PHE A 314 13.85 -10.16 -7.98
CA PHE A 314 14.42 -11.45 -7.59
C PHE A 314 15.01 -12.20 -8.80
N ASN A 315 14.30 -12.18 -9.93
CA ASN A 315 14.77 -12.79 -11.18
C ASN A 315 16.07 -12.13 -11.67
N LYS A 316 16.12 -10.78 -11.70
CA LYS A 316 17.32 -10.02 -12.09
C LYS A 316 18.52 -10.36 -11.22
N LYS A 317 18.36 -10.40 -9.90
CA LYS A 317 19.45 -10.77 -8.97
C LYS A 317 20.03 -12.15 -9.29
N TYR A 318 19.22 -13.08 -9.79
CA TYR A 318 19.67 -14.40 -10.23
C TYR A 318 20.34 -14.37 -11.61
N LEU A 319 19.80 -13.59 -12.54
CA LEU A 319 20.29 -13.49 -13.93
C LEU A 319 21.59 -12.69 -14.08
N ASP A 320 21.73 -11.57 -13.36
CA ASP A 320 22.86 -10.64 -13.49
C ASP A 320 24.26 -11.30 -13.44
N PRO A 321 24.55 -12.29 -12.59
CA PRO A 321 25.87 -12.92 -12.56
C PRO A 321 26.12 -13.96 -13.67
N ILE A 322 25.09 -14.48 -14.34
CA ILE A 322 25.22 -15.67 -15.23
C ILE A 322 24.85 -15.41 -16.69
N VAL A 323 24.24 -14.26 -17.00
CA VAL A 323 23.69 -14.00 -18.34
C VAL A 323 24.75 -13.38 -19.26
N PRO A 324 25.04 -13.96 -20.43
CA PRO A 324 26.01 -13.41 -21.38
C PRO A 324 25.52 -12.08 -21.98
N ARG A 325 26.48 -11.22 -22.35
CA ARG A 325 26.23 -9.88 -22.87
C ARG A 325 26.40 -9.83 -24.39
N PHE A 326 25.46 -9.15 -25.02
CA PHE A 326 25.42 -8.86 -26.45
C PHE A 326 25.03 -7.39 -26.64
N THR A 327 25.06 -6.94 -27.87
CA THR A 327 24.71 -5.57 -28.28
C THR A 327 23.55 -5.63 -29.27
N ALA A 328 22.59 -4.72 -29.08
CA ALA A 328 21.48 -4.52 -29.99
C ALA A 328 21.26 -3.02 -30.18
N ILE A 329 20.97 -2.62 -31.41
CA ILE A 329 20.68 -1.24 -31.82
C ILE A 329 19.36 -1.25 -32.57
N GLU A 330 18.42 -0.40 -32.18
CA GLU A 330 17.12 -0.35 -32.85
C GLU A 330 17.26 0.16 -34.28
N GLN A 331 16.57 -0.47 -35.21
CA GLN A 331 16.72 -0.18 -36.64
C GLN A 331 16.38 1.28 -36.97
N LYS A 332 15.34 1.83 -36.33
CA LYS A 332 14.90 3.22 -36.48
C LYS A 332 15.90 4.24 -35.91
N ASP A 333 16.75 3.82 -34.96
CA ASP A 333 17.69 4.67 -34.22
C ASP A 333 19.15 4.32 -34.58
N ALA A 334 19.38 3.58 -35.66
CA ALA A 334 20.72 3.17 -36.07
C ALA A 334 21.41 4.28 -36.89
N VAL A 335 22.55 4.77 -36.41
CA VAL A 335 23.38 5.77 -37.09
C VAL A 335 24.67 5.12 -37.57
N THR A 336 25.06 5.37 -38.82
CA THR A 336 26.32 4.85 -39.37
C THR A 336 27.50 5.71 -38.89
N VAL A 337 28.53 5.06 -38.35
CA VAL A 337 29.82 5.65 -38.00
C VAL A 337 30.89 5.09 -38.94
N THR A 338 31.56 5.95 -39.71
CA THR A 338 32.62 5.55 -40.64
C THR A 338 33.99 5.80 -40.02
N LEU A 339 34.84 4.77 -40.00
CA LEU A 339 36.23 4.88 -39.55
C LEU A 339 37.11 5.38 -40.71
N ASP A 340 37.55 6.63 -40.63
CA ASP A 340 38.46 7.25 -41.59
C ASP A 340 39.91 6.85 -41.33
N GLY A 341 40.64 6.52 -42.40
CA GLY A 341 42.02 6.01 -42.32
C GLY A 341 42.19 4.58 -41.76
N TYR A 342 41.10 3.80 -41.63
CA TYR A 342 41.14 2.42 -41.11
C TYR A 342 41.58 1.38 -42.17
N ASP A 343 42.53 0.50 -41.80
CA ASP A 343 43.16 -0.50 -42.67
C ASP A 343 42.42 -1.86 -42.74
N GLY A 344 41.37 -2.05 -41.93
CA GLY A 344 40.57 -3.27 -41.91
C GLY A 344 41.15 -4.45 -41.12
N GLN A 345 42.23 -4.26 -40.35
CA GLN A 345 42.91 -5.36 -39.65
C GLN A 345 42.62 -5.47 -38.14
N LEU A 346 41.90 -4.51 -37.55
CA LEU A 346 41.65 -4.50 -36.10
C LEU A 346 40.69 -5.63 -35.67
N THR A 347 41.12 -6.40 -34.68
CA THR A 347 40.32 -7.43 -33.99
C THR A 347 40.27 -7.11 -32.51
N VAL A 348 39.08 -7.21 -31.91
CA VAL A 348 38.85 -6.91 -30.49
C VAL A 348 38.28 -8.11 -29.74
N ASP A 349 38.69 -8.25 -28.49
CA ASP A 349 38.19 -9.29 -27.58
C ASP A 349 37.00 -8.72 -26.79
N LEU A 350 35.80 -9.24 -27.06
CA LEU A 350 34.59 -8.93 -26.32
C LEU A 350 34.38 -9.98 -25.22
N ALA A 351 34.47 -9.57 -23.95
CA ALA A 351 34.15 -10.46 -22.85
C ALA A 351 32.69 -10.93 -22.93
N VAL A 352 32.46 -12.25 -22.89
CA VAL A 352 31.10 -12.82 -22.87
C VAL A 352 30.33 -12.31 -21.64
N HIS A 353 31.02 -12.15 -20.51
CA HIS A 353 30.49 -11.49 -19.32
C HIS A 353 31.55 -10.57 -18.67
N PRO A 354 31.28 -9.26 -18.49
CA PRO A 354 32.28 -8.31 -18.00
C PRO A 354 32.83 -8.58 -16.59
N LYS A 355 32.09 -9.33 -15.77
CA LYS A 355 32.46 -9.62 -14.37
C LYS A 355 32.83 -11.09 -14.14
N ASP A 356 32.74 -11.92 -15.17
CA ASP A 356 33.07 -13.34 -15.08
C ASP A 356 34.01 -13.73 -16.24
N PRO A 357 35.33 -13.66 -16.03
CA PRO A 357 36.32 -14.04 -17.03
C PRO A 357 36.25 -15.53 -17.43
N SER A 358 35.63 -16.40 -16.61
CA SER A 358 35.55 -17.84 -16.89
C SER A 358 34.65 -18.18 -18.09
N MET A 359 33.74 -17.26 -18.45
CA MET A 359 32.86 -17.41 -19.62
C MET A 359 33.55 -17.14 -20.95
N GLY A 360 34.81 -16.71 -20.93
CA GLY A 360 35.63 -16.48 -22.12
C GLY A 360 35.37 -15.16 -22.83
N VAL A 361 36.01 -15.02 -23.99
CA VAL A 361 35.98 -13.83 -24.85
C VAL A 361 35.60 -14.23 -26.28
N ARG A 362 34.85 -13.37 -26.98
CA ARG A 362 34.54 -13.50 -28.41
C ARG A 362 35.44 -12.54 -29.19
N LYS A 363 36.10 -13.03 -30.23
CA LYS A 363 36.98 -12.22 -31.09
C LYS A 363 36.17 -11.66 -32.25
N VAL A 364 36.07 -10.33 -32.33
CA VAL A 364 35.31 -9.65 -33.38
C VAL A 364 36.25 -8.80 -34.22
N LYS A 365 36.28 -9.04 -35.54
CA LYS A 365 36.98 -8.19 -36.50
C LYS A 365 36.15 -6.94 -36.75
N VAL A 366 36.72 -5.75 -36.52
CA VAL A 366 36.02 -4.47 -36.66
C VAL A 366 35.90 -4.10 -38.14
N SER A 367 34.73 -3.68 -38.60
CA SER A 367 34.53 -3.23 -39.99
C SER A 367 34.68 -1.71 -40.15
N LYS A 368 34.79 -1.24 -41.39
CA LYS A 368 34.97 0.19 -41.69
C LYS A 368 33.74 1.03 -41.35
N GLU A 369 32.56 0.43 -41.40
CA GLU A 369 31.30 1.09 -41.07
C GLU A 369 30.66 0.40 -39.86
N LEU A 370 30.48 1.15 -38.78
CA LEU A 370 29.83 0.71 -37.57
C LEU A 370 28.43 1.31 -37.45
N LEU A 371 27.58 0.69 -36.65
CA LEU A 371 26.29 1.23 -36.22
C LEU A 371 26.38 1.60 -34.74
N VAL A 372 25.83 2.75 -34.38
CA VAL A 372 25.64 3.21 -33.00
C VAL A 372 24.21 3.70 -32.81
N GLU A 373 23.75 3.83 -31.55
CA GLU A 373 22.42 4.39 -31.29
C GLU A 373 22.36 5.90 -31.52
N GLN A 374 21.22 6.36 -32.01
CA GLN A 374 20.90 7.77 -32.26
C GLN A 374 21.10 8.65 -31.02
N VAL A 375 20.73 8.14 -29.84
CA VAL A 375 20.87 8.87 -28.57
C VAL A 375 22.33 9.11 -28.20
N ASP A 376 23.23 8.21 -28.58
CA ASP A 376 24.66 8.35 -28.37
C ASP A 376 25.27 9.23 -29.46
N ALA A 377 24.92 9.01 -30.73
CA ALA A 377 25.36 9.83 -31.86
C ALA A 377 24.98 11.31 -31.70
N ALA A 378 23.77 11.60 -31.19
CA ALA A 378 23.29 12.97 -30.97
C ALA A 378 24.06 13.73 -29.88
N GLN A 379 24.76 13.02 -28.97
CA GLN A 379 25.59 13.61 -27.93
C GLN A 379 27.01 13.90 -28.39
N MET A 380 27.44 13.33 -29.53
CA MET A 380 28.77 13.57 -30.10
C MET A 380 28.88 14.98 -30.66
N LYS A 381 30.07 15.57 -30.56
CA LYS A 381 30.42 16.83 -31.23
C LYS A 381 31.71 16.66 -32.02
N GLU A 382 31.84 17.42 -33.10
CA GLU A 382 33.07 17.45 -33.89
C GLU A 382 34.25 17.91 -33.01
N GLY A 383 35.35 17.16 -33.06
CA GLY A 383 36.53 17.33 -32.22
C GLY A 383 36.50 16.55 -30.90
N ASP A 384 35.38 15.97 -30.49
CA ASP A 384 35.28 15.18 -29.25
C ASP A 384 36.05 13.84 -29.35
N SER A 385 36.58 13.40 -28.21
CA SER A 385 37.07 12.02 -28.03
C SER A 385 35.94 11.15 -27.44
N VAL A 386 35.57 10.10 -28.16
CA VAL A 386 34.52 9.13 -27.80
C VAL A 386 35.18 7.76 -27.61
N THR A 387 34.74 6.98 -26.61
CA THR A 387 35.20 5.60 -26.44
C THR A 387 34.19 4.63 -27.04
N LEU A 388 34.59 3.95 -28.10
CA LEU A 388 33.88 2.76 -28.59
C LEU A 388 34.24 1.58 -27.67
N LEU A 389 33.24 0.98 -27.03
CA LEU A 389 33.47 -0.08 -26.04
C LEU A 389 34.33 -1.21 -26.63
N SER A 390 35.36 -1.65 -25.90
CA SER A 390 36.35 -2.66 -26.31
C SER A 390 37.24 -2.33 -27.52
N ILE A 391 36.92 -1.33 -28.34
CA ILE A 391 37.80 -0.83 -29.42
C ILE A 391 38.81 0.18 -28.86
N GLY A 392 38.35 1.19 -28.13
CA GLY A 392 39.19 2.28 -27.63
C GLY A 392 38.67 3.66 -28.02
N ASN A 393 39.53 4.67 -27.88
CA ASN A 393 39.17 6.06 -28.17
C ASN A 393 39.19 6.34 -29.68
N VAL A 394 38.21 7.12 -30.12
CA VAL A 394 38.09 7.66 -31.47
C VAL A 394 37.87 9.17 -31.39
N LYS A 395 38.37 9.90 -32.38
CA LYS A 395 38.15 11.34 -32.51
C LYS A 395 37.10 11.62 -33.56
N VAL A 396 36.10 12.42 -33.22
CA VAL A 396 35.01 12.76 -34.13
C VAL A 396 35.48 13.82 -35.12
N SER A 397 35.53 13.47 -36.41
CA SER A 397 36.04 14.32 -37.49
C SER A 397 34.91 15.09 -38.19
N LYS A 398 33.74 14.48 -38.36
CA LYS A 398 32.58 15.08 -39.05
C LYS A 398 31.27 14.47 -38.55
N ILE A 399 30.21 15.28 -38.44
CA ILE A 399 28.85 14.82 -38.14
C ILE A 399 27.87 15.28 -39.23
N ASP A 400 27.24 14.34 -39.92
CA ASP A 400 26.22 14.60 -40.94
C ASP A 400 24.82 14.61 -40.29
N LYS A 401 24.04 15.66 -40.54
CA LYS A 401 22.67 15.84 -40.04
C LYS A 401 21.69 16.07 -41.18
N ASN A 402 20.46 15.57 -41.05
CA ASN A 402 19.39 15.85 -41.99
C ASN A 402 18.72 17.21 -41.73
N GLU A 403 17.75 17.59 -42.56
CA GLU A 403 17.00 18.86 -42.49
C GLU A 403 16.26 19.08 -41.16
N GLN A 404 15.99 18.00 -40.41
CA GLN A 404 15.32 18.04 -39.10
C GLN A 404 16.32 18.06 -37.93
N GLY A 405 17.62 18.12 -38.20
CA GLY A 405 18.68 18.15 -37.20
C GLY A 405 19.04 16.78 -36.60
N VAL A 406 18.49 15.68 -37.14
CA VAL A 406 18.79 14.31 -36.71
C VAL A 406 20.12 13.88 -37.33
N VAL A 407 21.01 13.28 -36.53
CA VAL A 407 22.31 12.78 -36.99
C VAL A 407 22.09 11.55 -37.86
N VAL A 408 22.55 11.58 -39.11
CA VAL A 408 22.43 10.47 -40.07
C VAL A 408 23.76 9.75 -40.33
N GLY A 409 24.88 10.39 -40.01
CA GLY A 409 26.20 9.79 -40.14
C GLY A 409 27.25 10.49 -39.28
N VAL A 410 28.28 9.77 -38.87
CA VAL A 410 29.43 10.31 -38.14
C VAL A 410 30.71 9.75 -38.76
N THR A 411 31.69 10.59 -39.04
CA THR A 411 33.03 10.15 -39.44
C THR A 411 33.99 10.34 -38.28
N VAL A 412 34.74 9.29 -37.94
CA VAL A 412 35.70 9.30 -36.82
C VAL A 412 37.05 8.73 -37.25
N THR A 413 38.12 9.13 -36.57
CA THR A 413 39.47 8.58 -36.76
C THR A 413 39.91 7.85 -35.49
N LEU A 414 40.59 6.71 -35.63
CA LEU A 414 41.08 5.92 -34.50
C LEU A 414 42.17 6.69 -33.71
N ASP A 415 42.05 6.75 -32.38
CA ASP A 415 43.01 7.38 -31.47
C ASP A 415 43.38 6.38 -30.35
N LEU A 416 43.95 5.24 -30.74
CA LEU A 416 44.16 4.09 -29.84
C LEU A 416 45.34 4.30 -28.86
N GLU A 417 46.24 5.23 -29.15
CA GLU A 417 47.32 5.61 -28.23
C GLU A 417 46.78 6.37 -27.00
N ASN A 418 45.65 7.07 -27.17
CA ASN A 418 44.97 7.80 -26.12
C ASN A 418 44.16 6.85 -25.22
N LYS A 419 44.75 6.49 -24.07
CA LYS A 419 44.12 5.63 -23.06
C LYS A 419 43.32 6.39 -21.98
N ASP A 420 43.01 7.69 -22.18
CA ASP A 420 42.15 8.42 -21.25
C ASP A 420 40.67 8.11 -21.51
N TYR A 421 40.13 7.16 -20.75
CA TYR A 421 38.72 6.76 -20.80
C TYR A 421 37.84 7.42 -19.73
N LYS A 422 38.40 8.32 -18.89
CA LYS A 422 37.69 8.83 -17.70
C LYS A 422 36.70 9.96 -18.03
N LYS A 423 36.84 10.62 -19.17
CA LYS A 423 36.06 11.82 -19.56
C LYS A 423 35.40 11.71 -20.95
N THR A 424 35.35 10.52 -21.52
CA THR A 424 34.83 10.26 -22.86
C THR A 424 33.42 9.67 -22.79
N LEU A 425 32.60 9.96 -23.80
CA LEU A 425 31.31 9.29 -23.99
C LEU A 425 31.55 7.83 -24.37
N LYS A 426 30.96 6.88 -23.64
CA LYS A 426 31.11 5.44 -23.92
C LYS A 426 29.94 4.95 -24.77
N VAL A 427 30.25 4.35 -25.91
CA VAL A 427 29.27 4.01 -26.94
C VAL A 427 29.41 2.53 -27.33
N SER A 428 28.29 1.82 -27.31
CA SER A 428 28.16 0.47 -27.87
C SER A 428 28.01 0.53 -29.38
N TRP A 429 28.53 -0.46 -30.08
CA TRP A 429 28.58 -0.47 -31.54
C TRP A 429 28.31 -1.86 -32.11
N LEU A 430 27.94 -1.91 -33.39
CA LEU A 430 27.82 -3.12 -34.19
C LEU A 430 28.51 -2.94 -35.54
N ASN A 431 29.06 -3.99 -36.13
CA ASN A 431 29.55 -3.97 -37.50
C ASN A 431 28.39 -3.94 -38.50
N LYS A 432 28.29 -2.90 -39.33
CA LYS A 432 27.15 -2.69 -40.22
C LYS A 432 26.98 -3.81 -41.27
N ASP A 433 28.07 -4.42 -41.70
CA ASP A 433 28.13 -5.48 -42.71
C ASP A 433 27.81 -6.88 -42.18
N THR A 434 27.87 -7.11 -40.87
CA THR A 434 27.65 -8.45 -40.28
C THR A 434 26.45 -8.53 -39.34
N VAL A 435 25.75 -7.42 -39.06
CA VAL A 435 24.56 -7.41 -38.20
C VAL A 435 23.47 -8.36 -38.68
N GLN A 436 22.64 -8.81 -37.74
CA GLN A 436 21.46 -9.62 -37.99
C GLN A 436 20.20 -8.90 -37.53
N LEU A 437 19.06 -9.25 -38.13
CA LEU A 437 17.79 -8.63 -37.82
C LEU A 437 17.06 -9.42 -36.73
N ALA A 438 16.56 -8.72 -35.72
CA ALA A 438 15.80 -9.30 -34.63
C ALA A 438 14.55 -8.47 -34.33
N LYS A 439 13.51 -9.17 -33.86
CA LYS A 439 12.29 -8.60 -33.30
C LYS A 439 12.40 -8.60 -31.78
N LEU A 440 12.35 -7.42 -31.17
CA LEU A 440 12.33 -7.24 -29.72
C LEU A 440 10.89 -6.95 -29.29
N PHE A 441 10.31 -7.82 -28.47
CA PHE A 441 8.99 -7.60 -27.88
C PHE A 441 9.09 -7.05 -26.46
N TYR A 442 8.39 -5.96 -26.21
CA TYR A 442 8.18 -5.38 -24.89
C TYR A 442 6.73 -5.58 -24.47
N PHE A 443 6.53 -5.87 -23.18
CA PHE A 443 5.22 -6.18 -22.64
C PHE A 443 4.86 -5.24 -21.49
N ASP A 444 3.64 -4.76 -21.50
CA ASP A 444 3.02 -4.02 -20.40
C ASP A 444 2.04 -4.91 -19.63
N HIS A 445 1.46 -4.38 -18.57
CA HIS A 445 0.44 -5.03 -17.79
C HIS A 445 -0.83 -5.29 -18.60
N ILE A 446 -1.40 -6.49 -18.46
CA ILE A 446 -2.62 -6.90 -19.16
C ILE A 446 -3.89 -6.28 -18.55
N ILE A 447 -3.83 -5.83 -17.29
CA ILE A 447 -4.87 -5.03 -16.63
C ILE A 447 -4.28 -3.67 -16.25
N THR A 448 -4.95 -2.61 -16.66
CA THR A 448 -4.53 -1.22 -16.41
C THR A 448 -4.71 -0.79 -14.96
N LYS A 449 -5.77 -1.27 -14.29
CA LYS A 449 -6.02 -1.02 -12.85
C LYS A 449 -5.17 -1.96 -11.98
N SER A 450 -4.58 -1.42 -10.92
CA SER A 450 -3.69 -2.16 -10.01
C SER A 450 -4.41 -3.26 -9.23
N VAL A 451 -5.58 -2.98 -8.67
CA VAL A 451 -6.43 -3.94 -7.96
C VAL A 451 -7.87 -3.76 -8.42
N LEU A 452 -8.53 -4.85 -8.77
CA LEU A 452 -9.94 -4.86 -9.17
C LEU A 452 -10.83 -5.09 -7.94
N ASP A 453 -11.86 -4.27 -7.78
CA ASP A 453 -12.85 -4.43 -6.72
C ASP A 453 -13.82 -5.59 -7.06
N LYS A 454 -14.55 -6.10 -6.05
CA LYS A 454 -15.39 -7.31 -6.21
C LYS A 454 -16.52 -7.15 -7.24
N ASP A 455 -17.06 -5.95 -7.36
CA ASP A 455 -18.23 -5.65 -8.20
C ASP A 455 -17.86 -5.07 -9.58
N GLU A 456 -16.55 -4.91 -9.86
CA GLU A 456 -16.07 -4.34 -11.11
C GLU A 456 -15.93 -5.39 -12.22
N ASP A 457 -16.38 -5.03 -13.42
CA ASP A 457 -16.12 -5.85 -14.60
C ASP A 457 -14.67 -5.65 -15.08
N PHE A 458 -13.85 -6.69 -14.91
CA PHE A 458 -12.43 -6.69 -15.32
C PHE A 458 -12.24 -6.38 -16.81
N LYS A 459 -13.25 -6.64 -17.65
CA LYS A 459 -13.21 -6.39 -19.09
C LYS A 459 -12.97 -4.92 -19.42
N ALA A 460 -13.46 -4.00 -18.60
CA ALA A 460 -13.27 -2.56 -18.78
C ALA A 460 -11.81 -2.11 -18.61
N TYR A 461 -11.00 -2.93 -17.93
CA TYR A 461 -9.62 -2.58 -17.57
C TYR A 461 -8.56 -3.37 -18.37
N VAL A 462 -8.98 -4.17 -19.34
CA VAL A 462 -8.07 -4.94 -20.20
C VAL A 462 -7.23 -4.00 -21.07
N ASN A 463 -5.90 -4.14 -20.99
CA ASN A 463 -4.96 -3.43 -21.84
C ASN A 463 -4.74 -4.19 -23.15
N ARG A 464 -5.36 -3.72 -24.24
CA ARG A 464 -5.22 -4.30 -25.58
C ARG A 464 -3.90 -3.94 -26.27
N ASP A 465 -3.23 -2.88 -25.82
CA ASP A 465 -1.96 -2.39 -26.38
C ASP A 465 -0.75 -2.81 -25.52
N SER A 466 -0.88 -3.93 -24.81
CA SER A 466 0.10 -4.44 -23.84
C SER A 466 1.34 -5.12 -24.46
N LYS A 467 1.49 -5.10 -25.79
CA LYS A 467 2.59 -5.74 -26.53
C LYS A 467 3.10 -4.78 -27.61
N VAL A 468 4.40 -4.47 -27.57
CA VAL A 468 5.08 -3.58 -28.52
C VAL A 468 6.19 -4.34 -29.23
N GLU A 469 6.20 -4.31 -30.55
CA GLU A 469 7.25 -4.88 -31.41
C GLU A 469 8.24 -3.80 -31.85
N VAL A 470 9.54 -4.08 -31.74
CA VAL A 470 10.61 -3.20 -32.19
C VAL A 470 11.62 -3.99 -33.01
N MET A 471 11.91 -3.52 -34.23
CA MET A 471 12.97 -4.08 -35.06
C MET A 471 14.35 -3.58 -34.61
N ALA A 472 15.32 -4.49 -34.47
CA ALA A 472 16.68 -4.17 -34.05
C ALA A 472 17.74 -4.95 -34.83
N TYR A 473 18.89 -4.33 -35.00
CA TYR A 473 20.13 -4.96 -35.40
C TYR A 473 20.83 -5.56 -34.18
N VAL A 474 21.29 -6.80 -34.30
CA VAL A 474 22.00 -7.54 -33.25
C VAL A 474 23.31 -8.12 -33.76
N GLU A 475 24.17 -8.54 -32.83
CA GLU A 475 25.41 -9.26 -33.15
C GLU A 475 25.15 -10.54 -33.98
N PRO A 476 26.03 -10.93 -34.91
CA PRO A 476 25.87 -12.14 -35.73
C PRO A 476 25.78 -13.43 -34.90
N ASP A 477 26.53 -13.48 -33.80
CA ASP A 477 26.56 -14.61 -32.86
C ASP A 477 25.18 -14.90 -32.23
N CYS A 478 24.23 -13.96 -32.31
CA CYS A 478 22.85 -14.21 -31.87
C CYS A 478 22.15 -15.28 -32.72
N LYS A 479 22.65 -15.61 -33.92
CA LYS A 479 22.13 -16.70 -34.76
C LYS A 479 22.24 -18.08 -34.11
N ASP A 480 23.27 -18.27 -33.29
CA ASP A 480 23.56 -19.55 -32.65
C ASP A 480 22.77 -19.75 -31.35
N LEU A 481 21.97 -18.75 -30.95
CA LEU A 481 21.17 -18.82 -29.72
C LEU A 481 20.00 -19.78 -29.88
N LYS A 482 19.93 -20.73 -28.93
CA LYS A 482 18.82 -21.67 -28.84
C LYS A 482 17.60 -21.01 -28.20
N ALA A 483 16.42 -21.60 -28.43
CA ALA A 483 15.19 -21.18 -27.76
C ALA A 483 15.38 -21.23 -26.25
N ARG A 484 14.76 -20.29 -25.54
CA ARG A 484 14.85 -20.09 -24.08
C ARG A 484 16.21 -19.64 -23.55
N THR A 485 17.19 -19.35 -24.41
CA THR A 485 18.46 -18.76 -23.97
C THR A 485 18.24 -17.33 -23.50
N ILE A 486 18.66 -17.01 -22.28
CA ILE A 486 18.57 -15.66 -21.72
C ILE A 486 19.89 -14.94 -21.97
N ILE A 487 19.79 -13.74 -22.53
CA ILE A 487 20.92 -12.84 -22.84
C ILE A 487 20.64 -11.45 -22.27
N GLN A 488 21.64 -10.59 -22.23
CA GLN A 488 21.44 -9.17 -21.96
C GLN A 488 21.98 -8.36 -23.11
N PHE A 489 21.12 -7.53 -23.68
CA PHE A 489 21.55 -6.47 -24.55
C PHE A 489 22.05 -5.31 -23.71
N THR A 490 23.34 -5.01 -23.86
CA THR A 490 24.03 -3.97 -23.11
C THR A 490 23.25 -2.66 -23.19
N ARG A 491 22.98 -2.03 -22.04
CA ARG A 491 22.16 -0.81 -21.89
C ARG A 491 20.67 -0.92 -22.28
N LYS A 492 20.19 -2.05 -22.82
CA LYS A 492 18.76 -2.29 -23.10
C LYS A 492 18.08 -3.21 -22.08
N GLY A 493 18.83 -4.12 -21.46
CA GLY A 493 18.33 -5.02 -20.41
C GLY A 493 18.34 -6.50 -20.81
N ASN A 494 17.66 -7.32 -20.03
CA ASN A 494 17.66 -8.77 -20.20
C ASN A 494 16.56 -9.20 -21.18
N PHE A 495 16.85 -10.19 -22.01
CA PHE A 495 15.95 -10.73 -23.02
C PHE A 495 16.04 -12.26 -23.06
N ILE A 496 14.94 -12.94 -23.38
CA ILE A 496 14.91 -14.37 -23.67
C ILE A 496 14.66 -14.60 -25.15
N CYS A 497 15.44 -15.49 -25.77
CA CYS A 497 15.21 -15.96 -27.14
C CYS A 497 13.92 -16.79 -27.17
N ASP A 498 12.85 -16.22 -27.74
CA ASP A 498 11.56 -16.91 -27.86
C ASP A 498 11.49 -17.71 -29.16
N SER A 499 11.95 -17.12 -30.26
CA SER A 499 12.13 -17.81 -31.54
C SER A 499 13.58 -17.66 -31.99
N PRO A 500 14.33 -18.78 -32.11
CA PRO A 500 15.68 -18.77 -32.69
C PRO A 500 15.72 -18.22 -34.11
N TYR A 501 16.92 -18.05 -34.64
CA TYR A 501 17.08 -17.60 -36.02
C TYR A 501 16.36 -18.53 -37.01
N ASP A 502 15.46 -17.95 -37.79
CA ASP A 502 14.75 -18.61 -38.86
C ASP A 502 15.32 -18.16 -40.23
N PRO A 503 15.94 -19.06 -41.00
CA PRO A 503 16.46 -18.75 -42.33
C PRO A 503 15.40 -18.29 -43.33
N ALA A 504 14.14 -18.69 -43.17
CA ALA A 504 13.06 -18.36 -44.10
C ALA A 504 12.62 -16.89 -43.97
N THR A 505 12.53 -16.40 -42.73
CA THR A 505 12.20 -15.00 -42.44
C THR A 505 13.43 -14.11 -42.30
N ASN A 506 14.62 -14.69 -42.14
CA ASN A 506 15.87 -14.01 -41.80
C ASN A 506 15.73 -13.18 -40.51
N THR A 507 14.98 -13.69 -39.52
CA THR A 507 14.74 -13.00 -38.25
C THR A 507 14.85 -13.94 -37.05
N MET A 508 14.95 -13.34 -35.87
CA MET A 508 14.88 -14.00 -34.57
C MET A 508 14.02 -13.15 -33.62
N VAL A 509 13.45 -13.76 -32.59
CA VAL A 509 12.50 -13.09 -31.68
C VAL A 509 12.99 -13.13 -30.24
N PHE A 510 13.03 -11.97 -29.60
CA PHE A 510 13.41 -11.82 -28.20
C PHE A 510 12.31 -11.14 -27.39
N ASN A 511 12.00 -11.72 -26.23
CA ASN A 511 11.07 -11.17 -25.27
C ASN A 511 11.84 -10.42 -24.17
N TYR A 512 11.45 -9.17 -23.89
CA TYR A 512 12.05 -8.39 -22.81
C TYR A 512 11.70 -8.96 -21.43
N ILE A 513 12.73 -9.12 -20.61
CA ILE A 513 12.62 -9.55 -19.20
C ILE A 513 12.73 -8.30 -18.32
N PRO A 514 11.68 -7.94 -17.57
CA PRO A 514 11.72 -6.79 -16.68
C PRO A 514 12.79 -6.94 -15.59
N ASP A 515 13.29 -5.81 -15.14
CA ASP A 515 14.43 -5.74 -14.22
C ASP A 515 14.01 -5.36 -12.78
N GLY A 516 12.70 -5.22 -12.54
CA GLY A 516 12.12 -4.85 -11.26
C GLY A 516 12.10 -3.35 -10.96
N THR A 517 12.29 -2.50 -11.98
CA THR A 517 12.05 -1.05 -11.88
C THR A 517 10.78 -0.66 -12.62
N SER A 518 10.06 0.34 -12.11
CA SER A 518 8.78 0.83 -12.65
C SER A 518 8.88 1.54 -14.00
N LYS A 519 10.06 1.53 -14.64
CA LYS A 519 10.31 2.16 -15.94
C LYS A 519 10.50 1.07 -16.98
N ASN A 520 9.42 0.66 -17.64
CA ASN A 520 9.56 -0.01 -18.92
C ASN A 520 9.90 1.07 -19.99
N PRO A 521 10.99 0.91 -20.77
CA PRO A 521 11.48 1.93 -21.70
C PRO A 521 10.49 2.33 -22.82
N TYR A 522 9.37 1.62 -22.98
CA TYR A 522 8.40 1.82 -24.06
C TYR A 522 6.96 2.16 -23.63
N THR A 523 6.70 2.49 -22.36
CA THR A 523 5.33 2.60 -21.80
C THR A 523 4.73 4.01 -21.71
N THR A 524 5.26 5.02 -22.39
CA THR A 524 4.79 6.42 -22.28
C THR A 524 4.12 7.02 -23.52
N VAL A 525 3.40 6.23 -24.34
CA VAL A 525 2.78 6.75 -25.57
C VAL A 525 1.33 6.29 -25.80
N VAL A 526 0.42 6.24 -24.81
CA VAL A 526 -1.03 6.16 -25.12
C VAL A 526 -1.92 6.79 -24.03
N VAL A 527 -1.84 8.11 -23.81
CA VAL A 527 -2.97 8.88 -23.22
C VAL A 527 -3.02 10.29 -23.83
N SER A 528 -3.23 10.41 -25.15
CA SER A 528 -3.75 11.66 -25.73
C SER A 528 -4.20 11.49 -27.20
N SER A 529 -5.33 10.82 -27.46
CA SER A 529 -6.17 11.14 -28.64
C SER A 529 -7.43 10.27 -28.73
N SER A 530 -8.57 10.77 -28.26
CA SER A 530 -9.88 10.42 -28.82
C SER A 530 -10.90 11.54 -28.55
N LYS A 531 -11.03 12.45 -29.51
CA LYS A 531 -12.30 13.17 -29.74
C LYS A 531 -12.66 12.94 -31.20
N THR A 532 -13.62 12.05 -31.43
CA THR A 532 -14.18 11.77 -32.75
C THR A 532 -15.22 12.85 -33.11
N PRO A 533 -15.33 13.30 -34.38
CA PRO A 533 -16.18 14.42 -34.79
C PRO A 533 -17.61 13.99 -35.13
N LYS A 534 -18.58 14.92 -35.04
CA LYS A 534 -19.97 14.78 -35.49
C LYS A 534 -20.07 14.73 -37.02
N GLU A 535 -20.87 13.78 -37.53
CA GLU A 535 -21.29 13.63 -38.93
C GLU A 535 -22.36 14.66 -39.34
N THR A 536 -22.35 15.05 -40.63
CA THR A 536 -23.56 15.08 -41.47
C THR A 536 -23.24 14.98 -42.98
N SER A 537 -23.93 14.02 -43.62
CA SER A 537 -24.44 13.93 -45.01
C SER A 537 -23.52 13.73 -46.25
N SER A 538 -23.34 12.45 -46.60
CA SER A 538 -23.76 11.74 -47.84
C SER A 538 -23.33 12.14 -49.27
N LYS A 539 -22.45 11.26 -49.82
CA LYS A 539 -22.49 10.52 -51.13
C LYS A 539 -22.34 11.28 -52.48
N PRO A 540 -21.89 10.62 -53.57
CA PRO A 540 -20.79 9.64 -53.69
C PRO A 540 -19.93 9.75 -54.99
N LYS A 541 -18.81 9.01 -54.99
CA LYS A 541 -18.11 8.32 -56.11
C LYS A 541 -17.04 9.03 -56.98
N LYS A 542 -15.85 8.42 -56.86
CA LYS A 542 -14.82 8.04 -57.85
C LYS A 542 -13.84 9.11 -58.40
N GLU A 543 -12.63 9.06 -57.81
CA GLU A 543 -11.27 8.97 -58.40
C GLU A 543 -10.96 9.59 -59.80
N PRO A 544 -9.69 9.94 -60.10
CA PRO A 544 -8.58 10.38 -59.24
C PRO A 544 -7.68 11.50 -59.83
N LYS A 545 -6.75 11.99 -59.00
CA LYS A 545 -5.43 12.65 -59.28
C LYS A 545 -5.32 14.16 -59.62
N GLN A 546 -4.67 14.83 -58.65
CA GLN A 546 -3.47 15.69 -58.72
C GLN A 546 -3.52 17.18 -59.14
N LYS A 547 -2.95 17.97 -58.20
CA LYS A 547 -2.03 19.12 -58.29
C LYS A 547 -2.55 20.54 -57.96
N GLN A 548 -1.90 21.06 -56.90
CA GLN A 548 -1.27 22.38 -56.73
C GLN A 548 -2.09 23.68 -56.54
N GLN A 549 -1.80 24.27 -55.36
CA GLN A 549 -1.49 25.68 -55.02
C GLN A 549 -2.55 26.80 -55.11
N VAL A 550 -2.97 27.23 -53.90
CA VAL A 550 -3.14 28.58 -53.28
C VAL A 550 -3.38 29.81 -54.19
N PRO A 551 -4.23 30.79 -53.78
CA PRO A 551 -3.81 31.83 -52.81
C PRO A 551 -4.90 32.30 -51.81
N VAL A 552 -4.42 32.99 -50.76
CA VAL A 552 -5.11 33.49 -49.55
C VAL A 552 -5.52 34.98 -49.71
N ASP A 553 -6.60 35.39 -49.05
CA ASP A 553 -7.12 36.78 -49.05
C ASP A 553 -6.51 37.65 -47.91
N PRO A 554 -6.01 38.88 -48.20
CA PRO A 554 -5.11 39.67 -47.34
C PRO A 554 -5.75 40.39 -46.16
N ALA A 555 -7.09 40.42 -46.04
CA ALA A 555 -7.76 41.18 -44.99
C ALA A 555 -7.64 40.54 -43.59
N LYS A 556 -7.40 39.22 -43.49
CA LYS A 556 -7.22 38.49 -42.22
C LYS A 556 -5.79 38.54 -41.66
N GLU A 557 -4.81 38.91 -42.48
CA GLU A 557 -3.42 39.08 -42.01
C GLU A 557 -3.25 40.39 -41.23
N ALA A 558 -3.92 41.47 -41.65
CA ALA A 558 -3.77 42.79 -41.02
C ALA A 558 -4.27 42.85 -39.57
N GLU A 559 -5.28 42.07 -39.20
CA GLU A 559 -5.82 42.05 -37.83
C GLU A 559 -5.02 41.12 -36.89
N ASN A 560 -4.40 40.07 -37.43
CA ASN A 560 -3.50 39.19 -36.68
C ASN A 560 -2.11 39.81 -36.45
N LEU A 561 -1.62 40.63 -37.38
CA LEU A 561 -0.36 41.39 -37.23
C LEU A 561 -0.43 42.44 -36.11
N LYS A 562 -1.58 43.12 -35.93
CA LYS A 562 -1.79 44.05 -34.81
C LYS A 562 -1.79 43.37 -33.44
N LYS A 563 -2.42 42.19 -33.32
CA LYS A 563 -2.44 41.40 -32.06
C LYS A 563 -1.11 40.71 -31.73
N GLN A 564 -0.25 40.48 -32.73
CA GLN A 564 1.10 39.96 -32.52
C GLN A 564 2.11 41.07 -32.18
N GLN A 565 1.93 42.29 -32.69
CA GLN A 565 2.77 43.45 -32.35
C GLN A 565 2.59 43.91 -30.89
N GLU A 566 1.36 43.96 -30.36
CA GLU A 566 1.14 44.31 -28.94
C GLU A 566 1.72 43.25 -27.97
N LYS A 567 1.74 41.97 -28.36
CA LYS A 567 2.37 40.89 -27.56
C LYS A 567 3.90 40.87 -27.69
N ALA A 568 4.47 41.41 -28.77
CA ALA A 568 5.91 41.56 -28.95
C ALA A 568 6.46 42.76 -28.16
N GLU A 569 5.71 43.86 -28.05
CA GLU A 569 6.12 45.06 -27.30
C GLU A 569 6.18 44.84 -25.77
N VAL A 570 5.31 44.00 -25.21
CA VAL A 570 5.38 43.62 -23.78
C VAL A 570 6.55 42.67 -23.50
N LYS A 571 6.96 41.85 -24.47
CA LYS A 571 8.13 40.96 -24.37
C LYS A 571 9.45 41.70 -24.63
N ALA A 572 9.45 42.77 -25.42
CA ALA A 572 10.61 43.62 -25.70
C ALA A 572 10.96 44.53 -24.50
N LYS A 573 9.95 45.10 -23.81
CA LYS A 573 10.18 45.92 -22.60
C LYS A 573 10.77 45.16 -21.41
N LYS A 574 10.63 43.82 -21.35
CA LYS A 574 11.31 42.98 -20.35
C LYS A 574 12.74 42.56 -20.73
N LYS A 575 13.17 42.80 -21.98
CA LYS A 575 14.53 42.49 -22.46
C LYS A 575 15.46 43.70 -22.52
N GLU A 576 14.94 44.94 -22.48
CA GLU A 576 15.76 46.16 -22.50
C GLU A 576 16.21 46.67 -21.12
N ALA A 577 15.70 46.14 -20.01
CA ALA A 577 16.18 46.53 -18.67
C ALA A 577 17.50 45.85 -18.23
N HIS A 578 18.07 44.93 -19.03
CA HIS A 578 19.27 44.17 -18.65
C HIS A 578 20.48 44.34 -19.58
N LYS A 579 20.49 45.36 -20.45
CA LYS A 579 21.69 45.75 -21.23
C LYS A 579 21.79 47.27 -21.41
N ALA A 580 22.17 47.97 -20.35
CA ALA A 580 22.81 49.28 -20.44
C ALA A 580 23.85 49.41 -19.32
N GLY A 581 25.14 49.40 -19.68
CA GLY A 581 26.26 49.55 -18.73
C GLY A 581 27.55 48.83 -19.10
N LYS A 582 28.16 49.18 -20.25
CA LYS A 582 29.57 48.91 -20.65
C LYS A 582 30.54 49.65 -19.71
N LYS A 583 31.77 49.21 -19.36
CA LYS A 583 33.04 49.11 -20.14
C LYS A 583 34.21 48.64 -19.21
N GLY A 584 35.26 47.99 -19.76
CA GLY A 584 36.44 47.37 -19.06
C GLY A 584 37.52 48.35 -18.52
N PRO A 585 38.83 47.98 -18.32
CA PRO A 585 39.60 46.81 -18.83
C PRO A 585 40.60 46.10 -17.85
N GLU A 586 41.24 45.00 -18.33
CA GLU A 586 42.62 44.47 -18.05
C GLU A 586 43.07 44.12 -16.60
N ALA A 587 43.93 43.13 -16.27
CA ALA A 587 44.74 42.10 -16.92
C ALA A 587 45.29 41.09 -15.85
N GLY A 588 45.72 39.89 -16.29
CA GLY A 588 46.57 38.90 -15.55
C GLY A 588 45.83 38.03 -14.51
N GLY A 589 45.76 36.70 -14.57
CA GLY A 589 46.75 35.70 -14.96
C GLY A 589 47.28 35.02 -13.69
N ASP A 590 46.71 33.87 -13.26
CA ASP A 590 47.34 32.55 -13.42
C ASP A 590 46.58 31.40 -12.70
N GLN A 591 46.96 30.19 -13.06
CA GLN A 591 46.19 28.95 -13.08
C GLN A 591 46.06 28.14 -11.77
N LYS A 592 44.86 27.53 -11.65
CA LYS A 592 44.51 26.14 -11.29
C LYS A 592 45.25 25.38 -10.17
N ALA A 593 44.42 24.78 -9.31
CA ALA A 593 44.48 23.34 -9.04
C ALA A 593 43.05 22.74 -9.04
N LYS A 594 42.83 21.75 -9.92
CA LYS A 594 41.63 20.91 -10.02
C LYS A 594 41.79 19.70 -9.08
N ALA A 595 40.75 19.37 -8.31
CA ALA A 595 40.52 18.03 -7.76
C ALA A 595 39.17 17.49 -8.28
N THR A 596 39.07 16.16 -8.38
CA THR A 596 38.20 15.41 -9.30
C THR A 596 37.20 14.54 -8.54
N GLN A 597 36.00 14.37 -9.12
CA GLN A 597 35.04 13.24 -9.05
C GLN A 597 34.43 12.76 -7.71
N GLU A 598 33.09 12.73 -7.64
CA GLU A 598 32.31 11.53 -7.31
C GLU A 598 30.81 11.70 -7.65
N THR A 599 30.31 10.93 -8.62
CA THR A 599 28.89 10.71 -8.88
C THR A 599 28.40 9.57 -7.98
N GLY A 600 27.88 9.92 -6.80
CA GLY A 600 27.34 8.97 -5.83
C GLY A 600 25.91 8.50 -6.14
N ARG A 601 25.66 7.21 -5.88
CA ARG A 601 24.33 6.59 -5.68
C ARG A 601 23.32 7.60 -5.10
N GLN A 602 22.25 7.93 -5.84
CA GLN A 602 21.07 8.52 -5.21
C GLN A 602 20.57 7.54 -4.14
N THR A 603 20.59 8.02 -2.90
CA THR A 603 20.26 7.23 -1.71
C THR A 603 18.73 7.09 -1.65
N LYS A 604 18.20 5.90 -1.35
CA LYS A 604 16.76 5.57 -1.20
C LYS A 604 16.05 6.31 -0.03
N LEU A 605 16.53 7.49 0.39
CA LEU A 605 16.07 8.22 1.57
C LEU A 605 14.90 9.18 1.29
N ALA A 606 14.69 9.62 0.04
CA ALA A 606 13.65 10.59 -0.28
C ALA A 606 12.24 9.98 -0.24
N ILE A 607 11.24 10.78 0.13
CA ILE A 607 9.81 10.43 0.00
C ILE A 607 9.48 10.37 -1.51
N GLY A 608 8.94 9.24 -1.97
CA GLY A 608 8.61 8.96 -3.36
C GLY A 608 7.19 9.38 -3.73
N ALA A 609 6.23 9.21 -2.81
CA ALA A 609 4.85 9.67 -2.99
C ALA A 609 4.68 11.16 -2.66
N LYS A 610 3.90 11.90 -3.46
CA LYS A 610 3.54 13.29 -3.15
C LYS A 610 2.22 13.37 -2.43
N LYS A 611 2.13 14.24 -1.42
CA LYS A 611 0.95 14.51 -0.59
C LYS A 611 -0.29 14.84 -1.42
N GLU A 612 -0.11 15.55 -2.54
CA GLU A 612 -1.17 16.03 -3.42
C GLU A 612 -1.66 14.95 -4.40
N GLU A 613 -0.81 13.97 -4.72
CA GLU A 613 -1.08 12.92 -5.73
C GLU A 613 -1.56 11.62 -5.09
N ASN A 614 -0.92 11.19 -4.00
CA ASN A 614 -1.27 9.97 -3.26
C ASN A 614 -1.05 10.18 -1.75
N PHE A 615 -2.08 10.70 -1.09
CA PHE A 615 -2.03 11.06 0.33
C PHE A 615 -1.76 9.86 1.25
N SER A 616 -2.29 8.68 0.93
CA SER A 616 -2.16 7.48 1.76
C SER A 616 -0.72 6.97 1.80
N ASP A 617 -0.10 6.83 0.62
CA ASP A 617 1.28 6.38 0.50
C ASP A 617 2.25 7.45 1.01
N TRP A 618 1.97 8.73 0.74
CA TRP A 618 2.73 9.85 1.31
C TRP A 618 2.73 9.80 2.84
N TYR A 619 1.56 9.65 3.48
CA TYR A 619 1.45 9.60 4.93
C TYR A 619 2.27 8.44 5.51
N THR A 620 2.15 7.25 4.89
CA THR A 620 2.88 6.04 5.29
C THR A 620 4.39 6.22 5.14
N GLU A 621 4.84 6.81 4.04
CA GLU A 621 6.26 7.08 3.82
C GLU A 621 6.82 8.12 4.80
N VAL A 622 6.07 9.18 5.10
CA VAL A 622 6.48 10.20 6.06
C VAL A 622 6.73 9.57 7.43
N ILE A 623 5.77 8.83 7.98
CA ILE A 623 5.88 8.27 9.34
C ILE A 623 6.92 7.14 9.44
N THR A 624 7.16 6.37 8.37
CA THR A 624 8.16 5.31 8.39
C THR A 624 9.57 5.85 8.17
N LYS A 625 9.78 6.70 7.15
CA LYS A 625 11.11 7.23 6.82
C LYS A 625 11.61 8.26 7.82
N SER A 626 10.71 8.93 8.55
CA SER A 626 11.08 9.79 9.69
C SER A 626 11.32 9.02 10.99
N GLU A 627 11.20 7.69 10.97
CA GLU A 627 11.38 6.84 12.15
C GLU A 627 10.39 7.15 13.27
N MET A 628 9.13 7.49 12.95
CA MET A 628 8.06 7.64 13.93
C MET A 628 7.50 6.30 14.38
N VAL A 629 7.25 5.41 13.41
CA VAL A 629 6.67 4.09 13.66
C VAL A 629 7.39 3.00 12.90
N GLU A 630 7.31 1.79 13.44
CA GLU A 630 7.68 0.56 12.76
C GLU A 630 6.49 -0.41 12.80
N TYR A 631 6.27 -1.13 11.69
CA TYR A 631 5.17 -2.09 11.59
C TYR A 631 5.48 -3.30 12.46
N TYR A 632 4.49 -3.73 13.25
CA TYR A 632 4.58 -4.92 14.10
C TYR A 632 3.95 -6.14 13.41
N ASP A 633 4.19 -7.34 13.94
CA ASP A 633 3.69 -8.60 13.39
C ASP A 633 2.16 -8.77 13.55
N VAL A 634 1.58 -8.13 14.56
CA VAL A 634 0.12 -8.03 14.74
C VAL A 634 -0.41 -6.83 13.94
N SER A 635 -1.24 -7.11 12.92
CA SER A 635 -1.89 -6.07 12.11
C SER A 635 -2.66 -5.07 12.96
N GLY A 636 -2.37 -3.78 12.79
CA GLY A 636 -2.97 -2.69 13.54
C GLY A 636 -2.31 -2.38 14.89
N CYS A 637 -1.27 -3.11 15.26
CA CYS A 637 -0.33 -2.75 16.32
C CYS A 637 0.96 -2.19 15.68
N TYR A 638 1.58 -1.21 16.33
CA TYR A 638 2.74 -0.51 15.80
C TYR A 638 3.75 -0.23 16.92
N ILE A 639 5.04 -0.31 16.60
CA ILE A 639 6.10 0.11 17.51
C ILE A 639 6.26 1.62 17.38
N PHE A 640 5.99 2.35 18.47
CA PHE A 640 6.29 3.78 18.54
C PHE A 640 7.78 3.94 18.83
N ARG A 641 8.53 4.44 17.84
CA ARG A 641 9.95 4.72 18.01
C ARG A 641 10.14 5.96 18.90
N PRO A 642 11.35 6.21 19.46
CA PRO A 642 11.56 7.27 20.43
C PRO A 642 11.07 8.66 20.00
N TRP A 643 11.08 8.95 18.69
CA TRP A 643 10.62 10.23 18.16
C TRP A 643 9.12 10.47 18.39
N SER A 644 8.27 9.48 18.06
CA SER A 644 6.83 9.60 18.22
C SER A 644 6.40 9.49 19.68
N TYR A 645 7.07 8.63 20.46
CA TYR A 645 6.80 8.50 21.89
C TYR A 645 7.15 9.78 22.66
N ALA A 646 8.26 10.45 22.32
CA ALA A 646 8.61 11.74 22.90
C ALA A 646 7.57 12.84 22.58
N ILE A 647 6.97 12.84 21.39
CA ILE A 647 5.85 13.73 21.06
C ILE A 647 4.64 13.43 21.97
N TRP A 648 4.34 12.14 22.19
CA TRP A 648 3.27 11.72 23.09
C TRP A 648 3.54 12.15 24.54
N GLU A 649 4.76 12.02 25.04
CA GLU A 649 5.15 12.49 26.38
C GLU A 649 4.98 14.01 26.54
N ARG A 650 5.20 14.79 25.47
CA ARG A 650 4.99 16.24 25.49
C ARG A 650 3.52 16.61 25.54
N ILE A 651 2.67 15.90 24.78
CA ILE A 651 1.22 16.04 24.86
C ILE A 651 0.74 15.70 26.26
N GLN A 652 1.21 14.56 26.82
CA GLN A 652 0.94 14.15 28.19
C GLN A 652 1.31 15.26 29.18
N SER A 653 2.57 15.68 29.21
CA SER A 653 3.06 16.67 30.17
C SER A 653 2.30 18.00 30.10
N PHE A 654 1.96 18.45 28.88
CA PHE A 654 1.23 19.71 28.68
C PHE A 654 -0.21 19.63 29.17
N PHE A 655 -0.92 18.55 28.85
CA PHE A 655 -2.31 18.37 29.26
C PHE A 655 -2.42 18.05 30.76
N ASP A 656 -1.53 17.20 31.26
CA ASP A 656 -1.42 16.79 32.66
C ASP A 656 -1.21 18.00 33.59
N ALA A 657 -0.36 18.95 33.20
CA ALA A 657 -0.18 20.21 33.94
C ALA A 657 -1.47 21.03 34.06
N LYS A 658 -2.31 21.05 33.02
CA LYS A 658 -3.59 21.79 33.01
C LYS A 658 -4.64 21.13 33.89
N ILE A 659 -4.83 19.82 33.77
CA ILE A 659 -5.84 19.09 34.57
C ILE A 659 -5.45 19.02 36.05
N LYS A 660 -4.15 18.90 36.37
CA LYS A 660 -3.67 18.95 37.76
C LYS A 660 -3.89 20.32 38.40
N ALA A 661 -3.80 21.40 37.64
CA ALA A 661 -4.07 22.75 38.15
C ALA A 661 -5.52 22.95 38.63
N ILE A 662 -6.46 22.10 38.18
CA ILE A 662 -7.86 22.11 38.61
C ILE A 662 -8.18 20.96 39.58
N GLY A 663 -7.15 20.30 40.12
CA GLY A 663 -7.29 19.23 41.12
C GLY A 663 -7.64 17.86 40.56
N VAL A 664 -7.45 17.60 39.26
CA VAL A 664 -7.55 16.24 38.71
C VAL A 664 -6.30 15.44 39.06
N GLU A 665 -6.48 14.22 39.55
CA GLU A 665 -5.39 13.32 39.93
C GLU A 665 -5.26 12.15 38.97
N ASN A 666 -4.02 11.73 38.69
CA ASN A 666 -3.77 10.55 37.87
C ASN A 666 -4.01 9.27 38.68
N CYS A 667 -4.68 8.31 38.08
CA CYS A 667 -5.00 7.00 38.64
C CYS A 667 -4.70 5.89 37.63
N TYR A 668 -4.74 4.64 38.10
CA TYR A 668 -4.58 3.46 37.27
C TYR A 668 -5.70 2.46 37.56
N PHE A 669 -6.41 2.06 36.52
CA PHE A 669 -7.36 0.95 36.53
C PHE A 669 -6.92 -0.15 35.54
N PRO A 670 -7.19 -1.44 35.84
CA PRO A 670 -6.78 -2.55 34.98
C PRO A 670 -7.51 -2.59 33.62
N ILE A 671 -6.84 -3.12 32.59
CA ILE A 671 -7.40 -3.33 31.24
C ILE A 671 -8.28 -4.59 31.10
N PHE A 672 -8.18 -5.51 32.06
CA PHE A 672 -8.88 -6.78 32.03
C PHE A 672 -10.25 -6.66 32.71
N VAL A 673 -11.31 -6.97 31.97
CA VAL A 673 -12.71 -6.86 32.42
C VAL A 673 -13.36 -8.24 32.35
N SER A 674 -14.01 -8.70 33.41
CA SER A 674 -14.70 -10.00 33.37
C SER A 674 -15.91 -9.96 32.44
N GLN A 675 -16.27 -11.11 31.86
CA GLN A 675 -17.44 -11.21 31.00
C GLN A 675 -18.72 -10.73 31.70
N ASN A 676 -18.92 -11.11 32.97
CA ASN A 676 -20.10 -10.69 33.73
C ASN A 676 -20.18 -9.17 33.91
N ALA A 677 -19.03 -8.49 34.12
CA ALA A 677 -19.01 -7.04 34.26
C ALA A 677 -19.40 -6.33 32.95
N LEU A 678 -18.93 -6.85 31.81
CA LEU A 678 -19.24 -6.32 30.48
C LEU A 678 -20.70 -6.58 30.07
N GLU A 679 -21.26 -7.74 30.42
CA GLU A 679 -22.63 -8.11 30.07
C GLU A 679 -23.71 -7.34 30.84
N ARG A 680 -23.43 -6.90 32.07
CA ARG A 680 -24.33 -6.01 32.83
C ARG A 680 -24.61 -4.69 32.10
N GLU A 681 -23.67 -4.24 31.27
CA GLU A 681 -23.79 -3.00 30.49
C GLU A 681 -24.57 -3.17 29.18
N LYS A 682 -24.55 -4.39 28.61
CA LYS A 682 -25.16 -4.72 27.31
C LYS A 682 -26.67 -4.48 27.26
N ASN A 683 -27.36 -4.57 28.41
CA ASN A 683 -28.81 -4.36 28.50
C ASN A 683 -29.21 -2.87 28.48
N HIS A 684 -28.26 -1.94 28.65
CA HIS A 684 -28.56 -0.52 28.88
C HIS A 684 -27.95 0.41 27.80
N ILE A 685 -26.98 -0.06 27.00
CA ILE A 685 -26.41 0.69 25.89
C ILE A 685 -26.50 -0.16 24.61
N ALA A 686 -27.49 0.10 23.76
CA ALA A 686 -27.83 -0.70 22.58
C ALA A 686 -26.73 -0.74 21.49
N ASP A 687 -25.83 0.25 21.46
CA ASP A 687 -24.73 0.37 20.49
C ASP A 687 -23.39 -0.21 21.00
N PHE A 688 -23.38 -0.89 22.15
CA PHE A 688 -22.19 -1.51 22.72
C PHE A 688 -21.88 -2.87 22.08
N ALA A 689 -21.73 -2.91 20.75
CA ALA A 689 -21.28 -4.13 20.06
C ALA A 689 -19.86 -4.48 20.55
N PRO A 690 -19.63 -5.66 21.16
CA PRO A 690 -18.34 -5.98 21.78
C PRO A 690 -17.34 -6.41 20.70
N GLU A 691 -16.69 -5.42 20.09
CA GLU A 691 -15.48 -5.61 19.26
C GLU A 691 -14.24 -5.69 20.15
N VAL A 692 -14.36 -6.50 21.20
CA VAL A 692 -13.36 -6.70 22.25
C VAL A 692 -12.57 -7.97 21.96
N ALA A 693 -11.29 -7.98 22.34
CA ALA A 693 -10.51 -9.21 22.36
C ALA A 693 -10.83 -9.99 23.65
N TRP A 694 -10.96 -11.31 23.57
CA TRP A 694 -11.22 -12.17 24.71
C TRP A 694 -10.00 -13.01 25.06
N VAL A 695 -9.65 -13.06 26.34
CA VAL A 695 -8.74 -14.03 26.93
C VAL A 695 -9.61 -15.17 27.45
N THR A 696 -9.50 -16.33 26.80
CA THR A 696 -10.27 -17.55 27.15
C THR A 696 -9.39 -18.68 27.65
N ARG A 697 -8.05 -18.54 27.57
CA ARG A 697 -7.08 -19.57 27.95
C ARG A 697 -5.94 -18.97 28.77
N SER A 698 -5.45 -19.73 29.75
CA SER A 698 -4.23 -19.42 30.52
C SER A 698 -3.30 -20.62 30.48
N GLY A 699 -2.12 -20.48 29.88
CA GLY A 699 -1.26 -21.62 29.57
C GLY A 699 -1.96 -22.60 28.62
N GLN A 700 -2.18 -23.84 29.06
CA GLN A 700 -2.91 -24.86 28.29
C GLN A 700 -4.37 -25.05 28.70
N SER A 701 -4.81 -24.52 29.86
CA SER A 701 -6.17 -24.67 30.36
C SER A 701 -7.09 -23.54 29.91
N GLU A 702 -8.38 -23.85 29.75
CA GLU A 702 -9.41 -22.84 29.54
C GLU A 702 -9.73 -22.10 30.85
N LEU A 703 -10.03 -20.80 30.76
CA LEU A 703 -10.47 -20.00 31.89
C LEU A 703 -11.94 -20.31 32.20
N ALA A 704 -12.28 -20.43 33.48
CA ALA A 704 -13.66 -20.66 33.91
C ALA A 704 -14.60 -19.50 33.52
N GLU A 705 -14.08 -18.27 33.52
CA GLU A 705 -14.77 -17.08 33.03
C GLU A 705 -13.86 -16.35 32.03
N PRO A 706 -14.30 -16.14 30.78
CA PRO A 706 -13.60 -15.29 29.81
C PRO A 706 -13.37 -13.87 30.31
N ILE A 707 -12.21 -13.31 29.98
CA ILE A 707 -11.83 -11.95 30.35
C ILE A 707 -11.69 -11.12 29.07
N ALA A 708 -12.43 -10.01 28.96
CA ALA A 708 -12.28 -9.06 27.89
C ALA A 708 -11.04 -8.19 28.11
N ILE A 709 -10.30 -7.94 27.03
CA ILE A 709 -9.27 -6.89 26.96
C ILE A 709 -9.96 -5.65 26.42
N ARG A 710 -10.41 -4.78 27.33
CA ARG A 710 -11.09 -3.56 26.95
C ARG A 710 -10.88 -2.47 28.00
N PRO A 711 -10.65 -1.23 27.57
CA PRO A 711 -10.46 -0.08 28.46
C PRO A 711 -11.72 0.79 28.59
N THR A 712 -12.96 0.30 28.44
CA THR A 712 -14.08 1.18 28.81
C THR A 712 -14.08 1.35 30.31
N SER A 713 -13.55 2.50 30.68
CA SER A 713 -13.33 3.04 32.00
C SER A 713 -14.61 3.07 32.81
N GLU A 714 -15.79 3.34 32.24
CA GLU A 714 -17.04 3.38 33.00
C GLU A 714 -17.34 2.04 33.68
N THR A 715 -17.22 0.93 32.95
CA THR A 715 -17.47 -0.44 33.44
C THR A 715 -16.56 -0.82 34.62
N VAL A 716 -15.34 -0.28 34.66
CA VAL A 716 -14.32 -0.62 35.66
C VAL A 716 -14.26 0.40 36.80
N MET A 717 -14.40 1.70 36.50
CA MET A 717 -14.23 2.82 37.43
C MET A 717 -15.51 3.09 38.23
N TYR A 718 -16.69 3.06 37.62
CA TYR A 718 -17.93 3.47 38.29
C TYR A 718 -18.37 2.54 39.42
N PRO A 719 -18.17 1.21 39.35
CA PRO A 719 -18.33 0.34 40.52
C PRO A 719 -17.39 0.69 41.69
N ALA A 720 -16.21 1.29 41.41
CA ALA A 720 -15.32 1.78 42.45
C ALA A 720 -15.79 3.14 42.98
N PHE A 721 -16.26 4.04 42.12
CA PHE A 721 -16.80 5.35 42.53
C PHE A 721 -17.99 5.17 43.48
N ALA A 722 -18.90 4.22 43.20
CA ALA A 722 -20.03 3.93 44.07
C ALA A 722 -19.62 3.45 45.47
N LYS A 723 -18.43 2.85 45.61
CA LYS A 723 -17.87 2.46 46.91
C LYS A 723 -17.23 3.65 47.62
N TRP A 724 -16.55 4.52 46.87
CA TRP A 724 -15.83 5.67 47.40
C TRP A 724 -16.75 6.83 47.80
N VAL A 725 -17.85 7.01 47.08
CA VAL A 725 -18.84 8.07 47.34
C VAL A 725 -19.88 7.56 48.33
N GLN A 726 -19.89 8.11 49.54
CA GLN A 726 -20.93 7.83 50.54
C GLN A 726 -21.65 9.12 50.98
N SER A 727 -20.92 10.24 51.05
CA SER A 727 -21.39 11.55 51.46
C SER A 727 -20.99 12.63 50.45
N HIS A 728 -21.66 13.78 50.48
CA HIS A 728 -21.29 14.95 49.66
C HIS A 728 -19.84 15.39 49.88
N ARG A 729 -19.23 15.05 51.03
CA ARG A 729 -17.83 15.37 51.37
C ARG A 729 -16.80 14.56 50.57
N ASP A 730 -17.22 13.44 50.00
CA ASP A 730 -16.37 12.60 49.15
C ASP A 730 -16.32 13.11 47.70
N LEU A 731 -17.11 14.16 47.39
CA LEU A 731 -17.19 14.80 46.08
C LEU A 731 -16.51 16.19 46.14
N PRO A 732 -15.89 16.65 45.03
CA PRO A 732 -15.83 15.98 43.74
C PRO A 732 -14.75 14.90 43.65
N ILE A 733 -15.04 13.82 42.94
CA ILE A 733 -14.01 12.89 42.46
C ILE A 733 -13.54 13.38 41.10
N ARG A 734 -12.22 13.59 40.94
CA ARG A 734 -11.62 14.06 39.69
C ARG A 734 -10.41 13.21 39.31
N LEU A 735 -10.61 12.22 38.43
CA LEU A 735 -9.57 11.26 38.09
C LEU A 735 -9.24 11.26 36.60
N ASN A 736 -7.97 11.07 36.28
CA ASN A 736 -7.44 10.88 34.94
C ASN A 736 -6.63 9.58 34.85
N GLN A 737 -6.67 8.91 33.72
CA GLN A 737 -5.87 7.73 33.42
C GLN A 737 -5.21 7.87 32.05
N TRP A 738 -3.91 7.57 32.01
CA TRP A 738 -3.17 7.34 30.78
C TRP A 738 -2.98 5.83 30.61
N ASN A 739 -3.50 5.26 29.53
CA ASN A 739 -3.55 3.82 29.33
C ASN A 739 -3.45 3.42 27.85
N ASN A 740 -3.49 2.11 27.62
CA ASN A 740 -3.56 1.52 26.29
C ASN A 740 -4.99 1.02 26.05
N VAL A 741 -5.48 1.25 24.83
CA VAL A 741 -6.79 0.80 24.39
C VAL A 741 -6.66 -0.23 23.29
N VAL A 742 -7.44 -1.31 23.41
CA VAL A 742 -7.60 -2.33 22.37
C VAL A 742 -9.00 -2.24 21.75
N ARG A 743 -9.08 -2.12 20.42
CA ARG A 743 -10.33 -2.14 19.63
C ARG A 743 -10.17 -3.06 18.42
N TRP A 744 -11.06 -4.05 18.29
CA TRP A 744 -10.96 -5.12 17.28
C TRP A 744 -11.92 -4.96 16.09
N GLU A 745 -12.26 -3.72 15.73
CA GLU A 745 -13.34 -3.33 14.80
C GLU A 745 -12.94 -3.30 13.30
N PHE A 746 -11.64 -3.18 12.97
CA PHE A 746 -11.24 -2.63 11.67
C PHE A 746 -10.51 -3.60 10.74
N LYS A 747 -10.82 -3.49 9.43
CA LYS A 747 -10.18 -4.25 8.33
C LYS A 747 -8.85 -3.64 7.85
N ASP A 748 -8.76 -2.31 7.83
CA ASP A 748 -7.61 -1.56 7.28
C ASP A 748 -7.05 -0.57 8.33
N PRO A 749 -6.11 -0.99 9.19
CA PRO A 749 -5.54 -0.11 10.20
C PRO A 749 -4.54 0.88 9.58
N THR A 750 -4.62 2.13 10.01
CA THR A 750 -3.73 3.22 9.61
C THR A 750 -3.04 3.77 10.86
N PRO A 751 -1.69 3.79 10.92
CA PRO A 751 -0.95 4.25 12.10
C PRO A 751 -1.43 5.62 12.60
N PHE A 752 -1.51 5.77 13.93
CA PHE A 752 -2.06 6.93 14.65
C PHE A 752 -3.54 7.27 14.38
N ILE A 753 -4.10 7.00 13.19
CA ILE A 753 -5.48 7.40 12.85
C ILE A 753 -6.50 6.35 13.31
N ARG A 754 -6.26 5.08 12.96
CA ARG A 754 -7.15 3.95 13.20
C ARG A 754 -6.32 2.69 13.45
N THR A 755 -6.02 2.41 14.71
CA THR A 755 -5.17 1.29 15.12
C THR A 755 -5.95 0.35 16.05
N ARG A 756 -5.48 -0.90 16.17
CA ARG A 756 -6.08 -1.87 17.10
C ARG A 756 -5.64 -1.61 18.53
N GLU A 757 -4.36 -1.30 18.70
CA GLU A 757 -3.78 -0.86 19.96
C GLU A 757 -3.33 0.59 19.84
N PHE A 758 -3.66 1.43 20.81
CA PHE A 758 -3.18 2.81 20.87
C PHE A 758 -3.14 3.33 22.30
N LEU A 759 -2.26 4.32 22.51
CA LEU A 759 -2.21 5.07 23.76
C LEU A 759 -3.39 6.07 23.80
N TRP A 760 -4.00 6.14 24.97
CA TRP A 760 -5.23 6.86 25.25
C TRP A 760 -5.12 7.58 26.58
N GLN A 761 -5.92 8.63 26.68
CA GLN A 761 -6.14 9.39 27.88
C GLN A 761 -7.64 9.40 28.11
N GLU A 762 -8.06 9.11 29.33
CA GLU A 762 -9.43 9.28 29.77
C GLU A 762 -9.52 9.90 31.15
N GLY A 763 -10.47 10.80 31.34
CA GLY A 763 -10.78 11.38 32.63
C GLY A 763 -12.23 11.15 32.99
N HIS A 764 -12.48 10.82 34.26
CA HIS A 764 -13.78 10.49 34.81
C HIS A 764 -13.97 11.22 36.12
N THR A 765 -15.06 11.95 36.21
CA THR A 765 -15.33 12.82 37.34
C THR A 765 -16.77 12.68 37.83
N ALA A 766 -16.97 12.93 39.12
CA ALA A 766 -18.27 12.88 39.78
C ALA A 766 -18.43 14.10 40.71
N PHE A 767 -19.58 14.74 40.63
CA PHE A 767 -19.91 16.00 41.30
C PHE A 767 -21.22 15.89 42.08
N ALA A 768 -21.33 16.68 43.15
CA ALA A 768 -22.59 16.80 43.88
C ALA A 768 -23.62 17.59 43.06
N THR A 769 -23.19 18.64 42.35
CA THR A 769 -24.10 19.54 41.62
C THR A 769 -23.93 19.45 40.10
N HIS A 770 -25.02 19.70 39.38
CA HIS A 770 -25.01 19.81 37.92
C HIS A 770 -24.10 20.92 37.42
N GLN A 771 -24.08 22.07 38.12
CA GLN A 771 -23.34 23.25 37.72
C GLN A 771 -21.82 23.02 37.70
N GLU A 772 -21.28 22.35 38.73
CA GLU A 772 -19.84 22.02 38.79
C GLU A 772 -19.44 21.08 37.64
N ALA A 773 -20.30 20.11 37.31
CA ALA A 773 -20.06 19.21 36.19
C ALA A 773 -20.11 19.95 34.84
N LEU A 774 -21.01 20.93 34.66
CA LEU A 774 -21.05 21.78 33.47
C LEU A 774 -19.82 22.67 33.33
N GLU A 775 -19.31 23.21 34.44
CA GLU A 775 -18.10 24.04 34.43
C GLU A 775 -16.86 23.24 34.01
N GLU A 776 -16.70 22.03 34.54
CA GLU A 776 -15.55 21.19 34.19
C GLU A 776 -15.60 20.71 32.74
N VAL A 777 -16.75 20.23 32.24
CA VAL A 777 -16.83 19.67 30.88
C VAL A 777 -16.46 20.71 29.82
N GLU A 778 -16.77 21.98 30.09
CA GLU A 778 -16.40 23.14 29.28
C GLU A 778 -14.93 23.52 29.42
N GLN A 779 -14.41 23.49 30.65
CA GLN A 779 -13.00 23.74 30.91
C GLN A 779 -12.09 22.72 30.22
N ILE A 780 -12.48 21.44 30.23
CA ILE A 780 -11.76 20.36 29.54
C ILE A 780 -11.80 20.56 28.02
N LEU A 781 -12.92 21.02 27.45
CA LEU A 781 -13.00 21.35 26.03
C LEU A 781 -11.93 22.38 25.64
N GLU A 782 -11.75 23.43 26.46
CA GLU A 782 -10.72 24.45 26.22
C GLU A 782 -9.31 23.92 26.43
N PHE A 783 -9.11 23.00 27.38
CA PHE A 783 -7.81 22.34 27.55
C PHE A 783 -7.45 21.51 26.33
N TYR A 784 -8.38 20.75 25.77
CA TYR A 784 -8.16 20.06 24.49
C TYR A 784 -7.90 21.02 23.35
N ALA A 785 -8.66 22.11 23.24
CA ALA A 785 -8.40 23.11 22.22
C ALA A 785 -6.97 23.69 22.34
N SER A 786 -6.50 23.95 23.56
CA SER A 786 -5.12 24.43 23.80
C SER A 786 -4.05 23.40 23.44
N VAL A 787 -4.31 22.08 23.54
CA VAL A 787 -3.40 21.05 23.03
C VAL A 787 -3.22 21.24 21.52
N TYR A 788 -4.31 21.42 20.77
CA TYR A 788 -4.21 21.61 19.33
C TYR A 788 -3.64 22.99 18.96
N GLU A 789 -4.18 24.08 19.50
CA GLU A 789 -3.86 25.43 19.08
C GLU A 789 -2.49 25.89 19.63
N ASP A 790 -2.24 25.72 20.93
CA ASP A 790 -1.04 26.27 21.58
C ASP A 790 0.18 25.37 21.44
N LEU A 791 0.00 24.05 21.61
CA LEU A 791 1.11 23.09 21.56
C LEU A 791 1.39 22.62 20.12
N LEU A 792 0.35 22.23 19.38
CA LEU A 792 0.49 21.63 18.05
C LEU A 792 0.35 22.62 16.89
N ALA A 793 0.01 23.89 17.16
CA ALA A 793 -0.22 24.89 16.12
C ALA A 793 -1.29 24.47 15.08
N ILE A 794 -2.37 23.84 15.54
CA ILE A 794 -3.48 23.34 14.71
C ILE A 794 -4.77 24.06 15.13
N PRO A 795 -5.45 24.76 14.22
CA PRO A 795 -6.75 25.37 14.51
C PRO A 795 -7.83 24.30 14.66
N VAL A 796 -8.77 24.52 15.58
CA VAL A 796 -9.90 23.61 15.78
C VAL A 796 -11.21 24.38 15.96
N VAL A 797 -12.31 23.74 15.57
CA VAL A 797 -13.66 24.22 15.85
C VAL A 797 -14.15 23.59 17.15
N ARG A 798 -14.47 24.42 18.13
CA ARG A 798 -15.16 24.02 19.36
C ARG A 798 -16.64 23.87 19.06
N GLY A 799 -17.24 22.74 19.41
CA GLY A 799 -18.66 22.51 19.16
C GLY A 799 -19.29 21.44 20.02
N ARG A 800 -20.60 21.29 19.88
CA ARG A 800 -21.42 20.25 20.50
C ARG A 800 -21.84 19.22 19.46
N LYS A 801 -21.72 17.92 19.74
CA LYS A 801 -22.20 16.88 18.83
C LYS A 801 -23.73 16.92 18.68
N SER A 802 -24.24 16.48 17.53
CA SER A 802 -25.68 16.27 17.34
C SER A 802 -26.17 15.14 18.27
N GLU A 803 -27.50 15.01 18.41
CA GLU A 803 -28.09 13.90 19.19
C GLU A 803 -27.67 12.52 18.68
N LYS A 804 -27.33 12.40 17.39
CA LYS A 804 -26.90 11.14 16.79
C LYS A 804 -25.41 10.84 16.98
N GLU A 805 -24.58 11.88 16.97
CA GLU A 805 -23.12 11.74 17.03
C GLU A 805 -22.57 11.97 18.47
N LYS A 806 -23.44 12.20 19.46
CA LYS A 806 -23.03 12.27 20.87
C LYS A 806 -22.66 10.90 21.42
N PHE A 807 -21.99 10.89 22.57
CA PHE A 807 -21.64 9.63 23.23
C PHE A 807 -22.90 8.95 23.75
N PRO A 808 -23.11 7.65 23.49
CA PRO A 808 -24.27 6.94 23.99
C PRO A 808 -24.40 7.04 25.51
N GLY A 809 -25.58 7.48 25.99
CA GLY A 809 -25.83 7.70 27.42
C GLY A 809 -25.38 9.06 27.96
N ALA A 810 -24.68 9.89 27.18
CA ALA A 810 -24.41 11.28 27.55
C ALA A 810 -25.63 12.18 27.33
N ASP A 811 -25.80 13.17 28.20
CA ASP A 811 -26.77 14.26 27.99
C ASP A 811 -26.32 15.07 26.77
N PHE A 812 -25.03 15.42 26.71
CA PHE A 812 -24.39 15.99 25.53
C PHE A 812 -22.88 15.71 25.47
N THR A 813 -22.33 15.80 24.26
CA THR A 813 -20.89 15.72 24.00
C THR A 813 -20.40 17.03 23.40
N LEU A 814 -19.33 17.58 23.95
CA LEU A 814 -18.53 18.65 23.36
C LEU A 814 -17.31 18.05 22.64
N THR A 815 -16.81 18.77 21.63
CA THR A 815 -15.73 18.27 20.77
C THR A 815 -14.89 19.39 20.19
N VAL A 816 -13.62 19.07 19.91
CA VAL A 816 -12.74 19.86 19.05
C VAL A 816 -12.59 19.16 17.69
N GLU A 817 -13.00 19.85 16.63
CA GLU A 817 -12.95 19.34 15.25
C GLU A 817 -11.80 20.01 14.47
N GLY A 818 -10.89 19.21 13.92
CA GLY A 818 -9.83 19.65 13.03
C GLY A 818 -10.20 19.48 11.56
N TYR A 819 -9.42 20.11 10.68
CA TYR A 819 -9.59 20.03 9.22
C TYR A 819 -8.27 19.65 8.52
N ILE A 820 -8.32 18.62 7.68
CA ILE A 820 -7.17 18.16 6.88
C ILE A 820 -7.30 18.67 5.46
N SER A 821 -6.57 19.74 5.13
CA SER A 821 -6.65 20.43 3.84
C SER A 821 -6.26 19.59 2.63
N ALA A 822 -5.39 18.59 2.80
CA ALA A 822 -4.92 17.76 1.69
C ALA A 822 -6.05 16.94 1.03
N ASN A 823 -6.99 16.45 1.83
CA ASN A 823 -8.11 15.64 1.35
C ASN A 823 -9.49 16.16 1.69
N GLY A 824 -9.59 17.32 2.36
CA GLY A 824 -10.85 18.00 2.61
C GLY A 824 -11.71 17.37 3.69
N ARG A 825 -11.10 16.67 4.65
CA ARG A 825 -11.83 15.92 5.66
C ARG A 825 -11.78 16.56 7.04
N GLY A 826 -12.90 16.51 7.74
CA GLY A 826 -12.99 16.79 9.17
C GLY A 826 -12.42 15.63 9.98
N ILE A 827 -11.82 15.93 11.12
CA ILE A 827 -11.28 14.93 12.05
C ILE A 827 -11.56 15.32 13.49
N GLN A 828 -12.25 14.44 14.21
CA GLN A 828 -12.47 14.61 15.64
C GLN A 828 -11.15 14.48 16.39
N GLY A 829 -10.74 15.54 17.07
CA GLY A 829 -9.51 15.59 17.85
C GLY A 829 -9.67 14.96 19.23
N ALA A 830 -10.58 15.52 20.03
CA ALA A 830 -10.89 15.07 21.39
C ALA A 830 -12.36 15.39 21.73
N THR A 831 -12.87 14.75 22.78
CA THR A 831 -14.26 14.93 23.24
C THR A 831 -14.35 15.02 24.75
N SER A 832 -15.25 15.87 25.24
CA SER A 832 -15.68 15.91 26.62
C SER A 832 -17.19 15.69 26.71
N HIS A 833 -17.61 14.77 27.57
CA HIS A 833 -18.95 14.23 27.66
C HIS A 833 -19.56 14.64 28.98
N HIS A 834 -20.71 15.31 28.94
CA HIS A 834 -21.54 15.49 30.13
C HIS A 834 -22.48 14.30 30.23
N LEU A 835 -22.21 13.40 31.17
CA LEU A 835 -22.95 12.14 31.34
C LEU A 835 -24.24 12.32 32.15
N GLY A 836 -24.42 13.50 32.76
CA GLY A 836 -25.54 13.77 33.64
C GLY A 836 -25.55 12.81 34.82
N GLN A 837 -26.73 12.27 35.13
CA GLN A 837 -26.91 11.24 36.15
C GLN A 837 -27.15 9.83 35.57
N ASN A 838 -27.09 9.65 34.24
CA ASN A 838 -27.49 8.40 33.60
C ASN A 838 -26.65 7.22 34.10
N PHE A 839 -25.33 7.40 34.13
CA PHE A 839 -24.39 6.39 34.62
C PHE A 839 -24.41 6.27 36.16
N SER A 840 -24.56 7.37 36.90
CA SER A 840 -24.62 7.33 38.36
C SER A 840 -25.82 6.53 38.88
N LYS A 841 -26.98 6.64 38.21
CA LYS A 841 -28.18 5.83 38.49
C LYS A 841 -27.95 4.36 38.16
N MET A 842 -27.23 4.10 37.07
CA MET A 842 -26.94 2.75 36.61
C MET A 842 -25.95 2.00 37.53
N PHE A 843 -24.93 2.69 38.03
CA PHE A 843 -23.87 2.12 38.88
C PHE A 843 -24.04 2.42 40.37
N ASP A 844 -25.18 3.03 40.75
CA ASP A 844 -25.52 3.45 42.11
C ASP A 844 -24.47 4.35 42.79
N ILE A 845 -23.97 5.34 42.05
CA ILE A 845 -23.09 6.38 42.60
C ILE A 845 -23.98 7.45 43.24
N SER A 846 -24.38 7.20 44.48
CA SER A 846 -25.23 8.09 45.26
C SER A 846 -24.55 8.59 46.54
N PHE A 847 -24.95 9.74 47.04
CA PHE A 847 -24.43 10.36 48.26
C PHE A 847 -25.55 10.89 49.14
N GLN A 848 -25.30 11.05 50.44
CA GLN A 848 -26.25 11.66 51.37
C GLN A 848 -26.44 13.16 51.10
N SER A 849 -27.69 13.59 50.92
CA SER A 849 -28.05 14.99 50.65
C SER A 849 -27.64 15.91 51.80
N THR A 850 -27.24 17.13 51.45
CA THR A 850 -26.94 18.22 52.40
C THR A 850 -28.20 18.85 52.99
N GLU A 851 -29.34 18.76 52.29
CA GLU A 851 -30.62 19.34 52.73
C GLU A 851 -31.42 18.38 53.62
N ASP A 852 -31.33 17.08 53.35
CA ASP A 852 -32.05 16.05 54.09
C ASP A 852 -31.18 14.80 54.25
N SER A 853 -30.65 14.59 55.45
CA SER A 853 -29.79 13.45 55.78
C SER A 853 -30.46 12.08 55.59
N THR A 854 -31.79 12.03 55.40
CA THR A 854 -32.51 10.78 55.13
C THR A 854 -32.63 10.46 53.64
N LYS A 855 -32.27 11.38 52.75
CA LYS A 855 -32.33 11.22 51.30
C LYS A 855 -30.95 11.00 50.68
N ARG A 856 -30.92 10.14 49.66
CA ARG A 856 -29.74 9.93 48.80
C ARG A 856 -29.97 10.59 47.43
N GLU A 857 -28.96 11.27 46.94
CA GLU A 857 -28.92 11.90 45.63
C GLU A 857 -27.87 11.25 44.75
N TYR A 858 -28.04 11.33 43.43
CA TYR A 858 -27.12 10.74 42.46
C TYR A 858 -26.11 11.77 41.95
N ALA A 859 -24.84 11.38 41.85
CA ALA A 859 -23.78 12.27 41.41
C ALA A 859 -23.91 12.64 39.91
N HIS A 860 -23.59 13.88 39.56
CA HIS A 860 -23.43 14.29 38.17
C HIS A 860 -22.04 13.93 37.67
N GLN A 861 -21.92 13.35 36.47
CA GLN A 861 -20.65 12.82 35.97
C GLN A 861 -20.22 13.43 34.65
N ASN A 862 -18.90 13.48 34.44
CA ASN A 862 -18.30 13.73 33.13
C ASN A 862 -17.32 12.60 32.77
N SER A 863 -17.12 12.42 31.46
CA SER A 863 -16.05 11.60 30.87
C SER A 863 -15.39 12.38 29.75
N TRP A 864 -14.09 12.25 29.54
CA TRP A 864 -13.39 12.99 28.49
C TRP A 864 -12.14 12.26 28.03
N GLY A 865 -11.83 12.30 26.73
CA GLY A 865 -10.66 11.59 26.21
C GLY A 865 -10.00 12.16 24.96
N LEU A 866 -8.70 11.86 24.84
CA LEU A 866 -7.84 12.13 23.68
C LEU A 866 -6.94 10.92 23.38
N SER A 867 -6.45 10.79 22.16
CA SER A 867 -5.59 9.67 21.76
C SER A 867 -4.37 10.08 20.96
N THR A 868 -3.53 9.10 20.64
CA THR A 868 -2.40 9.25 19.69
C THR A 868 -2.83 9.64 18.28
N ARG A 869 -4.13 9.66 17.97
CA ARG A 869 -4.70 10.34 16.79
C ARG A 869 -4.27 11.79 16.68
N THR A 870 -4.05 12.44 17.82
CA THR A 870 -3.49 13.78 17.90
C THR A 870 -2.15 13.90 17.14
N ILE A 871 -1.29 12.88 17.22
CA ILE A 871 -0.02 12.80 16.46
C ILE A 871 -0.29 12.62 14.97
N GLY A 872 -1.29 11.79 14.61
CA GLY A 872 -1.70 11.64 13.22
C GLY A 872 -2.18 12.96 12.60
N VAL A 873 -3.02 13.72 13.33
CA VAL A 873 -3.50 15.05 12.92
C VAL A 873 -2.33 16.03 12.74
N LEU A 874 -1.37 16.03 13.67
CA LEU A 874 -0.13 16.81 13.58
C LEU A 874 0.63 16.54 12.29
N VAL A 875 0.89 15.27 11.97
CA VAL A 875 1.64 14.87 10.77
C VAL A 875 0.88 15.29 9.51
N MET A 876 -0.42 15.01 9.42
CA MET A 876 -1.23 15.32 8.24
C MET A 876 -1.34 16.83 7.99
N THR A 877 -1.38 17.64 9.05
CA THR A 877 -1.50 19.10 8.96
C THR A 877 -0.20 19.74 8.47
N HIS A 878 0.92 19.46 9.14
CA HIS A 878 2.15 20.25 8.96
C HIS A 878 3.16 19.65 7.99
N SER A 879 3.24 18.31 7.89
CA SER A 879 4.32 17.65 7.13
C SER A 879 4.19 17.86 5.62
N ASP A 880 5.31 17.74 4.90
CA ASP A 880 5.43 18.02 3.47
C ASP A 880 6.08 16.84 2.70
N ASN A 881 6.38 17.04 1.41
CA ASN A 881 7.00 16.04 0.54
C ASN A 881 8.49 15.79 0.83
N LYS A 882 9.10 16.49 1.79
CA LYS A 882 10.50 16.27 2.22
C LYS A 882 10.57 15.46 3.52
N GLY A 883 9.53 15.48 4.35
CA GLY A 883 9.50 14.77 5.63
C GLY A 883 8.57 15.39 6.65
N LEU A 884 8.82 15.07 7.92
CA LEU A 884 8.11 15.69 9.02
C LEU A 884 8.39 17.20 9.07
N VAL A 885 7.37 17.95 9.52
CA VAL A 885 7.48 19.33 9.96
C VAL A 885 6.79 19.39 11.31
N LEU A 886 7.53 19.74 12.37
CA LEU A 886 7.04 19.75 13.73
C LEU A 886 6.97 21.18 14.29
N PRO A 887 5.87 21.56 14.94
CA PRO A 887 5.80 22.77 15.76
C PRO A 887 6.87 22.74 16.86
N PRO A 888 7.62 23.84 17.07
CA PRO A 888 8.69 23.90 18.05
C PRO A 888 8.31 23.47 19.47
N ARG A 889 7.08 23.77 19.92
CA ARG A 889 6.66 23.46 21.30
C ARG A 889 6.53 21.95 21.56
N VAL A 890 6.05 21.18 20.57
CA VAL A 890 5.89 19.72 20.68
C VAL A 890 7.12 18.93 20.21
N SER A 891 8.02 19.54 19.43
CA SER A 891 9.15 18.83 18.84
C SER A 891 10.08 18.20 19.90
N PRO A 892 10.43 16.90 19.80
CA PRO A 892 11.39 16.25 20.71
C PRO A 892 12.76 16.92 20.70
N LEU A 893 13.18 17.38 19.52
CA LEU A 893 14.42 18.09 19.29
C LEU A 893 14.14 19.35 18.46
N GLN A 894 14.33 20.51 19.07
CA GLN A 894 14.06 21.80 18.42
C GLN A 894 15.24 22.22 17.54
N VAL A 895 16.47 22.01 18.00
CA VAL A 895 17.67 22.51 17.32
C VAL A 895 18.73 21.41 17.17
N VAL A 896 19.35 21.33 16.01
CA VAL A 896 20.58 20.55 15.82
C VAL A 896 21.74 21.45 15.40
N VAL A 897 22.86 21.36 16.11
CA VAL A 897 24.12 22.04 15.78
C VAL A 897 25.01 21.09 15.00
N ILE A 898 25.46 21.50 13.81
CA ILE A 898 26.25 20.69 12.89
C ILE A 898 27.51 21.48 12.49
N PRO A 899 28.72 20.97 12.81
CA PRO A 899 29.94 21.53 12.27
C PRO A 899 30.04 21.22 10.77
N VAL A 900 30.37 22.23 9.97
CA VAL A 900 30.46 22.12 8.50
C VAL A 900 31.83 22.60 8.00
N GLY A 901 32.19 22.22 6.77
CA GLY A 901 33.45 22.66 6.16
C GLY A 901 34.71 21.99 6.71
N ILE A 902 34.58 20.86 7.42
CA ILE A 902 35.71 20.06 7.89
C ILE A 902 36.23 19.19 6.74
N THR A 903 37.39 19.53 6.18
CA THR A 903 38.10 18.72 5.18
C THR A 903 39.26 17.97 5.81
N VAL A 904 39.75 16.93 5.12
CA VAL A 904 40.91 16.11 5.56
C VAL A 904 42.19 16.97 5.73
N SER A 905 42.22 18.15 5.11
CA SER A 905 43.35 19.09 5.10
C SER A 905 43.31 20.18 6.18
N ILE A 906 42.31 20.18 7.08
CA ILE A 906 42.23 21.18 8.15
C ILE A 906 43.13 20.81 9.31
N ALA A 907 43.89 21.79 9.81
CA ALA A 907 44.75 21.65 10.98
C ALA A 907 43.95 21.20 12.22
N PRO A 908 44.45 20.23 13.02
CA PRO A 908 43.75 19.72 14.20
C PRO A 908 43.31 20.81 15.18
N GLU A 909 44.08 21.89 15.29
CA GLU A 909 43.82 23.01 16.18
C GLU A 909 42.57 23.80 15.76
N ILE A 910 42.38 24.02 14.46
CA ILE A 910 41.20 24.71 13.90
C ILE A 910 39.96 23.85 14.13
N LYS A 911 40.08 22.52 13.97
CA LYS A 911 38.98 21.59 14.22
C LYS A 911 38.59 21.55 15.69
N SER A 912 39.56 21.52 16.63
CA SER A 912 39.28 21.60 18.07
C SER A 912 38.53 22.89 18.42
N LYS A 913 39.04 24.03 17.92
CA LYS A 913 38.43 25.34 18.17
C LYS A 913 37.00 25.46 17.64
N LEU A 914 36.71 24.85 16.49
CA LEU A 914 35.35 24.77 15.94
C LEU A 914 34.43 23.93 16.83
N TYR A 915 34.90 22.78 17.32
CA TYR A 915 34.12 21.92 18.21
C TYR A 915 33.84 22.56 19.56
N GLU A 916 34.82 23.25 20.14
CA GLU A 916 34.64 24.04 21.36
C GLU A 916 33.54 25.11 21.19
N HIS A 917 33.49 25.81 20.05
CA HIS A 917 32.43 26.78 19.79
C HIS A 917 31.07 26.12 19.55
N CYS A 918 31.02 24.98 18.86
CA CYS A 918 29.79 24.20 18.74
C CYS A 918 29.27 23.72 20.11
N ASP A 919 30.15 23.28 21.00
CA ASP A 919 29.81 22.91 22.38
C ASP A 919 29.28 24.11 23.17
N LYS A 920 29.89 25.29 22.99
CA LYS A 920 29.43 26.53 23.59
C LYS A 920 28.02 26.90 23.13
N ILE A 921 27.75 26.88 21.81
CA ILE A 921 26.41 27.14 21.26
C ILE A 921 25.39 26.15 21.84
N HIS A 922 25.71 24.85 21.84
CA HIS A 922 24.83 23.83 22.39
C HIS A 922 24.53 24.06 23.89
N SER A 923 25.54 24.45 24.66
CA SER A 923 25.40 24.75 26.10
C SER A 923 24.54 25.99 26.33
N GLU A 924 24.75 27.07 25.56
CA GLU A 924 23.95 28.30 25.63
C GLU A 924 22.48 28.04 25.27
N LEU A 925 22.21 27.24 24.23
CA LEU A 925 20.86 26.86 23.84
C LEU A 925 20.18 26.04 24.94
N THR A 926 20.88 25.06 25.50
CA THR A 926 20.33 24.20 26.56
C THR A 926 20.07 25.01 27.83
N ALA A 927 20.95 25.95 28.19
CA ALA A 927 20.76 26.87 29.31
C ALA A 927 19.56 27.81 29.11
N ALA A 928 19.25 28.17 27.86
CA ALA A 928 18.05 28.91 27.50
C ALA A 928 16.76 28.06 27.46
N GLY A 929 16.83 26.77 27.83
CA GLY A 929 15.69 25.84 27.82
C GLY A 929 15.34 25.27 26.44
N ILE A 930 16.19 25.49 25.42
CA ILE A 930 15.98 24.99 24.07
C ILE A 930 16.51 23.56 23.96
N ARG A 931 15.65 22.63 23.54
CA ARG A 931 16.00 21.22 23.31
C ARG A 931 16.91 21.14 22.10
N SER A 932 18.22 21.06 22.33
CA SER A 932 19.24 21.05 21.29
C SER A 932 20.13 19.81 21.33
N LYS A 933 20.75 19.47 20.19
CA LYS A 933 21.70 18.37 20.05
C LYS A 933 22.88 18.80 19.19
N LEU A 934 24.08 18.39 19.55
CA LEU A 934 25.28 18.55 18.75
C LEU A 934 25.64 17.25 18.02
N ASP A 935 25.80 17.30 16.70
CA ASP A 935 26.19 16.17 15.86
C ASP A 935 27.63 16.29 15.34
N LYS A 936 28.57 15.70 16.08
CA LYS A 936 30.01 15.61 15.75
C LYS A 936 30.39 14.38 14.92
N SER A 937 29.46 13.66 14.30
CA SER A 937 29.78 12.43 13.58
C SER A 937 30.60 12.69 12.31
N ASP A 938 31.91 12.52 12.37
CA ASP A 938 32.84 12.85 11.26
C ASP A 938 32.73 11.92 10.05
N PHE A 939 32.24 10.70 10.25
CA PHE A 939 32.10 9.67 9.21
C PHE A 939 30.86 9.85 8.33
N ILE A 940 30.00 10.83 8.63
CA ILE A 940 28.79 11.14 7.86
C ILE A 940 28.94 12.53 7.25
N THR A 941 28.73 12.63 5.93
CA THR A 941 28.81 13.93 5.24
C THR A 941 27.72 14.89 5.76
N PRO A 942 28.01 16.22 5.86
CA PRO A 942 27.02 17.20 6.30
C PRO A 942 25.70 17.12 5.53
N GLY A 943 25.75 16.93 4.20
CA GLY A 943 24.54 16.78 3.38
C GLY A 943 23.65 15.60 3.78
N ARG A 944 24.23 14.47 4.23
CA ARG A 944 23.44 13.35 4.77
C ARG A 944 22.83 13.67 6.12
N LYS A 945 23.58 14.37 7.00
CA LYS A 945 23.04 14.83 8.29
C LYS A 945 21.88 15.81 8.08
N PHE A 946 22.02 16.73 7.13
CA PHE A 946 20.98 17.69 6.77
C PHE A 946 19.68 16.98 6.39
N ASN A 947 19.76 16.05 5.43
CA ASN A 947 18.61 15.27 4.99
C ASN A 947 17.99 14.46 6.13
N TYR A 948 18.81 13.83 6.98
CA TYR A 948 18.34 13.05 8.13
C TYR A 948 17.53 13.91 9.13
N TYR A 949 18.09 15.04 9.58
CA TYR A 949 17.41 15.89 10.55
C TYR A 949 16.22 16.66 9.94
N GLU A 950 16.29 17.04 8.67
CA GLU A 950 15.16 17.61 7.94
C GLU A 950 14.01 16.60 7.79
N GLN A 951 14.32 15.35 7.45
CA GLN A 951 13.31 14.29 7.31
C GLN A 951 12.60 13.98 8.64
N LYS A 952 13.35 14.04 9.75
CA LYS A 952 12.81 13.91 11.12
C LYS A 952 12.07 15.15 11.64
N GLY A 953 12.11 16.26 10.90
CA GLY A 953 11.38 17.47 11.26
C GLY A 953 12.00 18.26 12.42
N VAL A 954 13.32 18.18 12.62
CA VAL A 954 14.01 19.11 13.55
C VAL A 954 13.78 20.53 13.08
N CYS A 955 13.28 21.39 13.96
CA CYS A 955 12.75 22.71 13.59
C CYS A 955 13.83 23.62 12.99
N ILE A 956 14.99 23.66 13.62
CA ILE A 956 16.12 24.51 13.24
C ILE A 956 17.41 23.69 13.16
N ARG A 957 18.16 23.88 12.08
CA ARG A 957 19.56 23.43 11.98
C ARG A 957 20.50 24.62 12.07
N VAL A 958 21.47 24.56 12.96
CA VAL A 958 22.58 25.52 13.07
C VAL A 958 23.81 24.90 12.42
N GLU A 959 24.36 25.56 11.40
CA GLU A 959 25.57 25.20 10.69
C GLU A 959 26.69 26.16 11.14
N LEU A 960 27.80 25.60 11.66
CA LEU A 960 28.98 26.39 12.02
C LEU A 960 30.20 25.85 11.26
N GLY A 961 30.80 26.69 10.42
CA GLY A 961 32.04 26.38 9.70
C GLY A 961 33.17 27.33 10.08
N PRO A 962 34.43 27.02 9.70
CA PRO A 962 35.59 27.86 10.03
C PRO A 962 35.44 29.33 9.55
N LYS A 963 34.88 29.54 8.35
CA LYS A 963 34.66 30.89 7.80
C LYS A 963 33.59 31.69 8.54
N ASP A 964 32.57 31.01 9.07
CA ASP A 964 31.52 31.64 9.85
C ASP A 964 32.01 31.97 11.26
N LEU A 965 32.85 31.10 11.82
CA LEU A 965 33.55 31.34 13.08
C LEU A 965 34.50 32.55 13.01
N GLU A 966 35.24 32.73 11.92
CA GLU A 966 36.06 33.93 11.67
C GLU A 966 35.23 35.22 11.66
N LYS A 967 33.98 35.14 11.19
CA LYS A 967 33.01 36.24 11.13
C LYS A 967 32.15 36.35 12.39
N SER A 968 32.40 35.53 13.42
CA SER A 968 31.59 35.45 14.64
C SER A 968 30.08 35.25 14.37
N GLN A 969 29.74 34.43 13.38
CA GLN A 969 28.35 34.11 13.01
C GLN A 969 28.13 32.59 12.84
N ALA A 970 26.87 32.18 12.77
CA ALA A 970 26.44 30.84 12.37
C ALA A 970 25.30 30.93 11.34
N VAL A 971 25.15 29.91 10.49
CA VAL A 971 24.03 29.84 9.54
C VAL A 971 22.90 29.02 10.16
N VAL A 972 21.72 29.62 10.28
CA VAL A 972 20.52 29.02 10.83
C VAL A 972 19.57 28.68 9.68
N CYS A 973 19.14 27.42 9.60
CA CYS A 973 18.25 26.91 8.57
C CYS A 973 16.92 26.44 9.20
N ARG A 974 15.80 26.99 8.72
CA ARG A 974 14.44 26.63 9.18
C ARG A 974 13.90 25.44 8.40
N ARG A 975 13.17 24.54 9.08
CA ARG A 975 12.58 23.35 8.45
C ARG A 975 11.27 23.61 7.70
N ASP A 976 10.43 24.50 8.19
CA ASP A 976 9.12 24.80 7.59
C ASP A 976 9.22 25.55 6.26
N THR A 977 10.18 26.48 6.14
CA THR A 977 10.40 27.28 4.92
C THR A 977 11.61 26.84 4.10
N GLY A 978 12.65 26.30 4.75
CA GLY A 978 13.95 26.05 4.14
C GLY A 978 14.86 27.29 4.09
N ASP A 979 14.45 28.40 4.69
CA ASP A 979 15.22 29.65 4.69
C ASP A 979 16.51 29.51 5.49
N LYS A 980 17.55 30.21 5.02
CA LYS A 980 18.87 30.26 5.65
C LYS A 980 19.22 31.69 6.00
N VAL A 981 19.52 31.94 7.26
CA VAL A 981 19.88 33.26 7.78
C VAL A 981 21.18 33.17 8.57
N SER A 982 22.09 34.12 8.38
CA SER A 982 23.28 34.24 9.22
C SER A 982 22.95 35.01 10.48
N VAL A 983 23.32 34.45 11.64
CA VAL A 983 23.03 35.00 12.98
C VAL A 983 24.35 35.16 13.74
N ASP A 984 24.50 36.27 14.45
CA ASP A 984 25.67 36.53 15.31
C ASP A 984 25.76 35.48 16.42
N LEU A 985 26.98 35.03 16.74
CA LEU A 985 27.20 34.08 17.84
C LEU A 985 26.86 34.71 19.19
N ASN A 986 27.03 36.03 19.35
CA ASN A 986 26.63 36.76 20.54
C ASN A 986 25.10 36.93 20.55
N GLY A 987 24.43 36.24 21.48
CA GLY A 987 22.97 36.26 21.58
C GLY A 987 22.27 35.25 20.66
N ILE A 988 23.00 34.26 20.14
CA ILE A 988 22.45 33.22 19.26
C ILE A 988 21.25 32.50 19.89
N ALA A 989 21.28 32.24 21.19
CA ALA A 989 20.18 31.58 21.90
C ALA A 989 18.88 32.41 21.88
N ALA A 990 18.97 33.73 22.07
CA ALA A 990 17.82 34.62 22.02
C ALA A 990 17.26 34.72 20.58
N SER A 991 18.14 34.79 19.57
CA SER A 991 17.72 34.77 18.18
C SER A 991 17.02 33.47 17.79
N ILE A 992 17.53 32.32 18.24
CA ILE A 992 16.94 31.01 17.95
C ILE A 992 15.60 30.85 18.68
N ALA A 993 15.49 31.31 19.93
CA ALA A 993 14.22 31.34 20.66
C ALA A 993 13.14 32.13 19.90
N ALA A 994 13.48 33.34 19.43
CA ALA A 994 12.58 34.16 18.64
C ALA A 994 12.14 33.48 17.33
N GLN A 995 13.06 32.80 16.64
CA GLN A 995 12.73 32.06 15.42
C GLN A 995 11.84 30.84 15.67
N LEU A 996 11.99 30.15 16.82
CA LEU A 996 11.11 29.05 17.20
C LEU A 996 9.69 29.57 17.50
N ASP A 997 9.55 30.72 18.18
CA ASP A 997 8.24 31.34 18.43
C ASP A 997 7.57 31.85 17.15
N GLU A 998 8.35 32.44 16.25
CA GLU A 998 7.90 32.85 14.93
C GLU A 998 7.41 31.64 14.11
N MET A 999 8.18 30.54 14.11
CA MET A 999 7.82 29.29 13.43
C MET A 999 6.53 28.68 14.00
N GLN A 1000 6.36 28.65 15.33
CA GLN A 1000 5.12 28.19 15.95
C GLN A 1000 3.91 29.02 15.46
N SER A 1001 4.06 30.35 15.45
CA SER A 1001 3.00 31.29 15.03
C SER A 1001 2.69 31.17 13.54
N ALA A 1002 3.71 31.02 12.70
CA ALA A 1002 3.58 30.88 11.25
C ALA A 1002 2.89 29.56 10.87
N LEU A 1003 3.23 28.45 11.53
CA LEU A 1003 2.56 27.16 11.32
C LEU A 1003 1.07 27.23 11.68
N TYR A 1004 0.73 27.87 12.81
CA TYR A 1004 -0.66 28.08 13.20
C TYR A 1004 -1.41 28.94 12.18
N ALA A 1005 -0.84 30.09 11.79
CA ALA A 1005 -1.46 31.00 10.82
C ALA A 1005 -1.69 30.32 9.46
N LYS A 1006 -0.73 29.52 8.99
CA LYS A 1006 -0.85 28.74 7.75
C LYS A 1006 -1.99 27.71 7.83
N ALA A 1007 -2.05 26.95 8.93
CA ALA A 1007 -3.11 25.96 9.13
C ALA A 1007 -4.49 26.64 9.30
N LYS A 1008 -4.57 27.75 10.03
CA LYS A 1008 -5.78 28.56 10.24
C LYS A 1008 -6.31 29.11 8.93
N HIS A 1009 -5.45 29.72 8.11
CA HIS A 1009 -5.82 30.19 6.79
C HIS A 1009 -6.34 29.03 5.91
N ALA A 1010 -5.67 27.88 5.93
CA ALA A 1010 -6.12 26.72 5.16
C ALA A 1010 -7.48 26.17 5.62
N MET A 1011 -7.80 26.23 6.91
CA MET A 1011 -9.12 25.88 7.44
C MET A 1011 -10.17 26.91 7.04
N ASP A 1012 -9.89 28.20 7.21
CA ASP A 1012 -10.85 29.29 6.97
C ASP A 1012 -11.31 29.36 5.51
N ILE A 1013 -10.39 29.20 4.54
CA ILE A 1013 -10.76 29.22 3.12
C ILE A 1013 -11.61 28.02 2.70
N HIS A 1014 -11.58 26.91 3.46
CA HIS A 1014 -12.33 25.68 3.19
C HIS A 1014 -13.51 25.49 4.15
N GLN A 1015 -13.81 26.46 5.00
CA GLN A 1015 -15.00 26.45 5.84
C GLN A 1015 -16.02 27.43 5.26
N VAL A 1016 -17.09 26.90 4.65
CA VAL A 1016 -18.04 27.70 3.87
C VAL A 1016 -19.44 27.61 4.47
N GLN A 1017 -20.09 28.76 4.64
CA GLN A 1017 -21.51 28.80 5.02
C GLN A 1017 -22.39 28.56 3.78
N VAL A 1018 -23.35 27.65 3.88
CA VAL A 1018 -24.26 27.30 2.79
C VAL A 1018 -25.70 27.17 3.29
N THR A 1019 -26.67 27.62 2.48
CA THR A 1019 -28.10 27.60 2.82
C THR A 1019 -28.95 26.83 1.81
N ASP A 1020 -28.36 26.40 0.69
CA ASP A 1020 -29.04 25.63 -0.35
C ASP A 1020 -28.32 24.30 -0.61
N TRP A 1021 -29.12 23.28 -0.94
CA TRP A 1021 -28.64 21.92 -1.12
C TRP A 1021 -27.66 21.75 -2.30
N ASN A 1022 -27.86 22.49 -3.39
CA ASN A 1022 -27.00 22.39 -4.56
C ASN A 1022 -25.59 22.91 -4.28
N ASN A 1023 -25.47 24.07 -3.62
CA ASN A 1023 -24.19 24.59 -3.17
C ASN A 1023 -23.59 23.75 -2.04
N PHE A 1024 -24.41 23.14 -1.17
CA PHE A 1024 -23.92 22.16 -0.20
C PHE A 1024 -23.18 21.01 -0.90
N LEU A 1025 -23.80 20.39 -1.92
CA LEU A 1025 -23.15 19.32 -2.69
C LEU A 1025 -21.93 19.81 -3.48
N ALA A 1026 -21.99 21.00 -4.09
CA ALA A 1026 -20.89 21.57 -4.85
C ALA A 1026 -19.67 21.81 -3.95
N LYS A 1027 -19.86 22.53 -2.83
CA LYS A 1027 -18.78 22.87 -1.89
C LYS A 1027 -18.24 21.67 -1.13
N LEU A 1028 -19.07 20.68 -0.79
CA LEU A 1028 -18.60 19.41 -0.23
C LEU A 1028 -17.62 18.69 -1.18
N ASN A 1029 -17.87 18.78 -2.50
CA ASN A 1029 -17.00 18.21 -3.51
C ASN A 1029 -15.72 19.02 -3.75
N GLU A 1030 -15.74 20.32 -3.48
CA GLU A 1030 -14.56 21.21 -3.43
C GLU A 1030 -13.75 21.04 -2.13
N LYS A 1031 -13.87 19.89 -1.46
CA LYS A 1031 -13.12 19.55 -0.23
C LYS A 1031 -13.41 20.49 0.96
N CYS A 1032 -14.54 21.21 0.97
CA CYS A 1032 -14.89 22.12 2.05
C CYS A 1032 -15.63 21.42 3.21
N THR A 1033 -15.50 21.98 4.41
CA THR A 1033 -16.44 21.78 5.52
C THR A 1033 -17.50 22.88 5.47
N LEU A 1034 -18.74 22.53 5.81
CA LEU A 1034 -19.91 23.33 5.47
C LEU A 1034 -20.69 23.70 6.72
N VAL A 1035 -20.88 24.98 6.98
CA VAL A 1035 -21.77 25.45 8.04
C VAL A 1035 -23.15 25.66 7.44
N ALA A 1036 -24.13 24.82 7.83
CA ALA A 1036 -25.45 24.81 7.21
C ALA A 1036 -26.59 24.74 8.24
N PRO A 1037 -27.80 25.28 7.94
CA PRO A 1037 -28.96 25.18 8.82
C PRO A 1037 -29.44 23.73 8.94
N PHE A 1038 -29.61 23.25 10.17
CA PHE A 1038 -30.00 21.87 10.44
C PHE A 1038 -31.09 21.78 11.51
N CYS A 1039 -32.05 20.88 11.31
CA CYS A 1039 -33.20 20.69 12.22
C CYS A 1039 -32.88 19.87 13.48
N GLY A 1040 -31.69 19.26 13.58
CA GLY A 1040 -31.27 18.48 14.75
C GLY A 1040 -31.77 17.03 14.77
N ARG A 1041 -32.65 16.62 13.84
CA ARG A 1041 -33.26 15.27 13.87
C ARG A 1041 -32.33 14.20 13.28
N PRO A 1042 -32.13 13.05 13.96
CA PRO A 1042 -31.31 11.94 13.46
C PRO A 1042 -31.69 11.45 12.06
N ALA A 1043 -32.99 11.32 11.77
CA ALA A 1043 -33.47 10.89 10.45
C ALA A 1043 -33.09 11.86 9.32
N CYS A 1044 -33.06 13.17 9.59
CA CYS A 1044 -32.61 14.16 8.62
C CYS A 1044 -31.10 14.06 8.40
N GLU A 1045 -30.33 13.75 9.44
CA GLU A 1045 -28.89 13.52 9.34
C GLU A 1045 -28.55 12.29 8.48
N ASP A 1046 -29.32 11.20 8.61
CA ASP A 1046 -29.23 10.03 7.72
C ASP A 1046 -29.46 10.38 6.26
N ASN A 1047 -30.50 11.17 5.99
CA ASN A 1047 -30.84 11.59 4.63
C ASN A 1047 -29.73 12.49 4.06
N ILE A 1048 -29.19 13.42 4.84
CA ILE A 1048 -28.04 14.25 4.42
C ILE A 1048 -26.85 13.36 4.06
N LYS A 1049 -26.50 12.39 4.91
CA LYS A 1049 -25.39 11.48 4.67
C LYS A 1049 -25.61 10.63 3.43
N LYS A 1050 -26.81 10.10 3.22
CA LYS A 1050 -27.15 9.25 2.07
C LYS A 1050 -27.15 10.04 0.76
N ASP A 1051 -27.79 11.20 0.74
CA ASP A 1051 -28.05 11.96 -0.49
C ASP A 1051 -26.86 12.85 -0.90
N SER A 1052 -25.81 12.92 -0.07
CA SER A 1052 -24.54 13.60 -0.38
C SER A 1052 -23.40 12.66 -0.79
N VAL A 1053 -23.67 11.37 -0.97
CA VAL A 1053 -22.73 10.39 -1.52
C VAL A 1053 -22.50 10.68 -3.01
N ARG A 1054 -21.25 10.51 -3.48
CA ARG A 1054 -20.90 10.66 -4.90
C ARG A 1054 -19.82 9.66 -5.30
N GLU A 1055 -19.83 9.23 -6.55
CA GLU A 1055 -18.70 8.56 -7.20
C GLU A 1055 -17.51 9.52 -7.38
N SER A 1056 -16.28 9.03 -7.14
CA SER A 1056 -15.07 9.86 -7.27
C SER A 1056 -14.82 10.26 -8.73
N THR A 1057 -14.32 11.48 -8.95
CA THR A 1057 -13.98 11.98 -10.30
C THR A 1057 -12.63 11.48 -10.82
N ASP A 1058 -11.80 10.92 -9.92
CA ASP A 1058 -10.39 10.68 -10.17
C ASP A 1058 -10.09 9.22 -10.55
N GLY A 1059 -11.13 8.41 -10.79
CA GLY A 1059 -11.04 7.04 -11.35
C GLY A 1059 -10.27 6.02 -10.52
N THR A 1060 -9.78 6.40 -9.34
CA THR A 1060 -8.81 5.65 -8.53
C THR A 1060 -9.31 5.35 -7.11
N ALA A 1061 -10.44 5.92 -6.70
CA ALA A 1061 -11.06 5.67 -5.39
C ALA A 1061 -12.56 5.34 -5.56
N GLY A 1062 -13.10 4.43 -4.74
CA GLY A 1062 -14.53 4.11 -4.71
C GLY A 1062 -15.44 5.31 -4.33
N PRO A 1063 -16.75 5.09 -4.12
CA PRO A 1063 -17.68 6.17 -3.78
C PRO A 1063 -17.21 6.94 -2.54
N LEU A 1064 -17.16 8.27 -2.65
CA LEU A 1064 -16.80 9.17 -1.56
C LEU A 1064 -17.93 9.18 -0.53
N MET A 1065 -17.60 8.97 0.75
CA MET A 1065 -18.57 9.02 1.84
C MET A 1065 -19.34 10.35 1.83
N GLY A 1066 -20.64 10.27 2.14
CA GLY A 1066 -21.47 11.45 2.30
C GLY A 1066 -21.11 12.25 3.56
N ALA A 1067 -21.63 13.48 3.63
CA ALA A 1067 -21.41 14.38 4.74
C ALA A 1067 -22.00 13.84 6.05
N LYS A 1068 -21.24 13.95 7.13
CA LYS A 1068 -21.71 13.77 8.50
C LYS A 1068 -21.83 15.12 9.20
N SER A 1069 -22.67 15.21 10.23
CA SER A 1069 -22.58 16.33 11.15
C SER A 1069 -21.30 16.16 12.00
N LEU A 1070 -20.39 17.12 11.91
CA LEU A 1070 -19.15 17.11 12.69
C LEU A 1070 -19.43 17.65 14.10
N CYS A 1071 -20.00 18.86 14.16
CA CYS A 1071 -20.51 19.46 15.39
C CYS A 1071 -21.44 20.65 15.10
N ILE A 1072 -22.20 21.09 16.10
CA ILE A 1072 -22.83 22.40 16.18
C ILE A 1072 -21.77 23.36 16.76
N PRO A 1073 -21.19 24.28 15.95
CA PRO A 1073 -20.12 25.14 16.43
C PRO A 1073 -20.60 26.05 17.55
N LYS A 1074 -19.79 26.26 18.59
CA LYS A 1074 -20.12 27.22 19.65
C LYS A 1074 -20.21 28.65 19.12
N ARG A 1075 -19.30 28.99 18.22
CA ARG A 1075 -19.37 30.25 17.47
C ARG A 1075 -20.31 30.07 16.28
N GLN A 1076 -21.56 30.46 16.46
CA GLN A 1076 -22.57 30.47 15.41
C GLN A 1076 -22.31 31.64 14.42
N PRO A 1077 -22.69 31.51 13.13
CA PRO A 1077 -22.64 32.62 12.18
C PRO A 1077 -23.50 33.81 12.60
N ASP A 1078 -23.14 35.00 12.12
CA ASP A 1078 -23.92 36.23 12.39
C ASP A 1078 -25.33 36.20 11.75
N THR A 1079 -25.51 35.36 10.71
CA THR A 1079 -26.81 35.14 10.08
C THR A 1079 -27.73 34.36 11.02
N LYS A 1080 -28.77 35.03 11.55
CA LYS A 1080 -29.76 34.38 12.42
C LYS A 1080 -30.68 33.45 11.62
N LEU A 1081 -30.98 32.29 12.21
CA LEU A 1081 -32.08 31.44 11.74
C LEU A 1081 -33.40 32.13 12.13
N ASP A 1082 -34.25 32.36 11.14
CA ASP A 1082 -35.55 33.03 11.29
C ASP A 1082 -36.71 32.13 10.85
N GLY A 1083 -37.94 32.65 10.92
CA GLY A 1083 -39.14 31.91 10.54
C GLY A 1083 -39.21 31.48 9.07
N SER A 1084 -38.38 32.05 8.20
CA SER A 1084 -38.30 31.74 6.77
C SER A 1084 -37.18 30.74 6.43
N SER A 1085 -36.27 30.49 7.38
CA SER A 1085 -35.12 29.61 7.22
C SER A 1085 -35.56 28.16 7.07
N LYS A 1086 -34.95 27.45 6.12
CA LYS A 1086 -35.23 26.04 5.84
C LYS A 1086 -34.04 25.18 6.25
N CYS A 1087 -34.31 23.93 6.66
CA CYS A 1087 -33.27 22.93 6.85
C CYS A 1087 -32.53 22.69 5.52
N ILE A 1088 -31.22 22.41 5.59
CA ILE A 1088 -30.39 22.26 4.40
C ILE A 1088 -30.83 21.12 3.47
N HIS A 1089 -31.40 20.05 4.04
CA HIS A 1089 -31.90 18.92 3.24
C HIS A 1089 -33.26 19.23 2.60
N PRO A 1090 -33.41 19.09 1.28
CA PRO A 1090 -34.62 19.51 0.57
C PRO A 1090 -35.86 18.68 0.91
N GLY A 1091 -35.68 17.44 1.38
CA GLY A 1091 -36.75 16.56 1.83
C GLY A 1091 -37.20 16.82 3.28
N CYS A 1092 -36.61 17.79 3.98
CA CYS A 1092 -36.96 18.10 5.37
C CYS A 1092 -37.91 19.30 5.44
N SER A 1093 -39.11 19.08 5.99
CA SER A 1093 -40.12 20.11 6.24
C SER A 1093 -39.98 20.83 7.57
N GLU A 1094 -39.05 20.41 8.43
CA GLU A 1094 -38.86 20.99 9.76
C GLU A 1094 -38.02 22.27 9.71
N LYS A 1095 -38.26 23.15 10.69
CA LYS A 1095 -37.45 24.36 10.86
C LYS A 1095 -36.04 24.01 11.37
N PRO A 1096 -34.99 24.66 10.84
CA PRO A 1096 -33.64 24.48 11.36
C PRO A 1096 -33.56 25.04 12.79
N GLN A 1097 -32.86 24.33 13.67
CA GLN A 1097 -32.63 24.75 15.06
C GLN A 1097 -31.23 25.33 15.26
N PHE A 1098 -30.25 24.84 14.48
CA PHE A 1098 -28.84 25.18 14.66
C PHE A 1098 -28.15 25.40 13.32
N TRP A 1099 -27.09 26.22 13.30
CA TRP A 1099 -26.07 26.08 12.29
C TRP A 1099 -25.13 24.95 12.70
N THR A 1100 -24.98 23.96 11.83
CA THR A 1100 -24.20 22.76 12.07
C THR A 1100 -23.07 22.67 11.03
N LEU A 1101 -21.88 22.32 11.50
CA LEU A 1101 -20.73 22.03 10.66
C LEU A 1101 -20.85 20.61 10.12
N PHE A 1102 -20.89 20.47 8.80
CA PHE A 1102 -20.92 19.22 8.07
C PHE A 1102 -19.63 19.01 7.28
N GLY A 1103 -19.28 17.76 7.04
CA GLY A 1103 -18.14 17.44 6.17
C GLY A 1103 -17.96 15.96 5.99
N ARG A 1104 -17.02 15.58 5.11
CA ARG A 1104 -16.55 14.19 5.04
C ARG A 1104 -15.61 13.96 6.22
N SER A 1105 -15.88 12.97 7.05
CA SER A 1105 -15.03 12.66 8.20
C SER A 1105 -13.98 11.59 7.85
N TYR A 1106 -12.90 11.56 8.64
CA TYR A 1106 -12.08 10.37 8.79
C TYR A 1106 -12.80 9.25 9.55
#